data_AF-A0A7L3C925-F1
#
_entry.id   AF-A0A7L3C925-F1
#
_cell.length_a   1.000
_cell.length_b   1.000
_cell.length_c   1.000
_cell.angle_alpha   90.00
_cell.angle_beta   90.00
_cell.angle_gamma   90.00
#
_symmetry.space_group_name_H-M   'P 1'
#
loop_
_entity.id
_entity.type
_entity.pdbx_description
1 polymer ?
#
loop_
_entity_poly.entity_id
_entity_poly.type
_entity_poly.pdbx_seq_one_letter_code
_entity_poly.pdbx_strand_id
1 'polypeptide(L)'
;MFSSVKPYENQRYASLKKECQRRKQLFEDPLFPANDDSLFYKSRIQGIQWKRPKEICDDPQLFVDGISSHDLHQGQVGNCWFVAACSSLASRESLWQKVIPDWKEQEWNPEKPESYVGIFHFQFWRFGQWLDVVIDDRLPTLHNQLIYCHSNSRNEFWCALVEKAYAKLSGCYEALDGGNTADALVDFTGGISEPIDLTEGDYIADEAKRNLLFERVLKVHNRGGLISCSIKAMSAADMEARLACGLVKGHAYAVTDVRKVRLGHGLLSFFKSEKLDMIRMRNPWGEREWNGPWSDTSEEWQKVSKSEREKMGMTVEDDGEFWMTFEDFCKYFTDIIKCRLINTSYLSIHKTWEEAVLHGAWTRNSDPLKNRSGGCINHKDTFLQNPQYVFDVKKAEDEVLISIQQKPKRTSRKEGKGENLAIGFDIHKVELNRNYRMHTLQQKVASSIYINSRSVFLRTDLKEGRYVIIPTTFDPGHVGEFLLRIFTDVPSDCRELTLDEPPHTCWSGMCGYPQVVSQIHVLAAAGLKNQDSQGGADPYVIIKCEGQKVRSPVKKNTVSPEFDVKGLFYRKKPGQPIIVQIWNHNLISDEFLGQVVLTGDPSDRQSVHTLHLQDKGNKRSNDLSGTIAVRLLSSNILTNV
;
A
#
# COMPACT_ATOMS: atom_id res chain seq x y z
N MET A 1 -2.21 9.93 15.52
CA MET A 1 -3.57 10.51 15.48
C MET A 1 -4.56 9.37 15.61
N PHE A 2 -5.31 9.25 16.71
CA PHE A 2 -6.31 8.18 16.86
C PHE A 2 -7.46 8.50 15.90
N SER A 3 -7.53 7.79 14.77
CA SER A 3 -8.68 7.86 13.86
C SER A 3 -9.92 7.42 14.64
N SER A 4 -10.90 8.32 14.80
CA SER A 4 -12.16 8.00 15.45
C SER A 4 -12.90 6.95 14.62
N VAL A 5 -13.24 5.82 15.24
CA VAL A 5 -14.04 4.77 14.60
C VAL A 5 -15.42 5.33 14.24
N LYS A 6 -15.86 5.15 13.00
CA LYS A 6 -17.17 5.63 12.52
C LYS A 6 -18.21 4.51 12.54
N PRO A 7 -19.44 4.78 13.00
CA PRO A 7 -20.52 3.79 12.95
C PRO A 7 -20.90 3.51 11.49
N TYR A 8 -20.94 2.23 11.11
CA TYR A 8 -21.43 1.79 9.81
C TYR A 8 -22.95 2.03 9.74
N GLU A 9 -23.40 2.73 8.68
CA GLU A 9 -24.80 3.10 8.47
C GLU A 9 -25.48 3.73 9.72
N ASN A 10 -24.69 4.50 10.48
CA ASN A 10 -25.10 5.19 11.70
C ASN A 10 -25.59 4.29 12.86
N GLN A 11 -25.40 2.98 12.79
CA GLN A 11 -25.68 2.07 13.92
C GLN A 11 -24.59 2.20 14.99
N ARG A 12 -24.99 2.53 16.23
CA ARG A 12 -24.07 2.65 17.38
C ARG A 12 -24.30 1.50 18.35
N TYR A 13 -23.31 0.61 18.51
CA TYR A 13 -23.39 -0.59 19.34
C TYR A 13 -23.96 -0.31 20.74
N ALA A 14 -23.33 0.58 21.51
CA ALA A 14 -23.73 0.85 22.90
C ALA A 14 -25.17 1.38 23.02
N SER A 15 -25.62 2.19 22.05
CA SER A 15 -27.00 2.73 22.05
C SER A 15 -28.03 1.64 21.73
N LEU A 16 -27.74 0.80 20.73
CA LEU A 16 -28.61 -0.31 20.33
C LEU A 16 -28.68 -1.38 21.42
N LYS A 17 -27.54 -1.75 22.03
CA LYS A 17 -27.47 -2.69 23.16
C LYS A 17 -28.31 -2.20 24.34
N LYS A 18 -28.13 -0.94 24.76
CA LYS A 18 -28.90 -0.34 25.86
C LYS A 18 -30.40 -0.31 25.58
N GLU A 19 -30.79 -0.01 24.35
CA GLU A 19 -32.19 -0.01 23.95
C GLU A 19 -32.81 -1.42 23.98
N CYS A 20 -32.08 -2.42 23.49
CA CYS A 20 -32.51 -3.83 23.54
C CYS A 20 -32.65 -4.32 24.99
N GLN A 21 -31.68 -3.98 25.85
CA GLN A 21 -31.73 -4.27 27.29
C GLN A 21 -32.95 -3.63 27.96
N ARG A 22 -33.21 -2.34 27.67
CA ARG A 22 -34.38 -1.61 28.19
C ARG A 22 -35.71 -2.26 27.77
N ARG A 23 -35.79 -2.74 26.52
CA ARG A 23 -36.98 -3.40 25.97
C ARG A 23 -37.07 -4.88 26.33
N LYS A 24 -36.00 -5.49 26.86
CA LYS A 24 -35.87 -6.93 27.07
C LYS A 24 -36.12 -7.73 25.79
N GLN A 25 -35.56 -7.26 24.68
CA GLN A 25 -35.69 -7.87 23.35
C GLN A 25 -34.30 -8.19 22.80
N LEU A 26 -34.22 -9.26 22.01
CA LEU A 26 -33.01 -9.56 21.25
C LEU A 26 -32.92 -8.62 20.07
N PHE A 27 -31.70 -8.17 19.76
CA PHE A 27 -31.44 -7.33 18.61
C PHE A 27 -31.73 -8.10 17.33
N GLU A 28 -32.40 -7.42 16.41
CA GLU A 28 -32.63 -7.86 15.05
C GLU A 28 -32.10 -6.78 14.13
N ASP A 29 -31.12 -7.11 13.30
CA ASP A 29 -30.43 -6.13 12.48
C ASP A 29 -31.28 -5.74 11.26
N PRO A 30 -31.83 -4.51 11.21
CA PRO A 30 -32.63 -4.06 10.07
C PRO A 30 -31.77 -3.89 8.81
N LEU A 31 -30.45 -3.74 8.97
CA LEU A 31 -29.50 -3.52 7.87
C LEU A 31 -28.80 -4.79 7.42
N PHE A 32 -29.17 -5.95 7.97
CA PHE A 32 -28.73 -7.27 7.49
C PHE A 32 -29.73 -8.35 7.97
N PRO A 33 -30.94 -8.36 7.39
CA PRO A 33 -32.03 -9.20 7.87
C PRO A 33 -31.73 -10.68 7.69
N ALA A 34 -32.28 -11.50 8.58
CA ALA A 34 -32.16 -12.96 8.55
C ALA A 34 -33.05 -13.59 7.44
N ASN A 35 -32.76 -13.30 6.18
CA ASN A 35 -33.45 -13.81 5.00
C ASN A 35 -32.51 -13.98 3.80
N ASP A 36 -33.04 -14.43 2.66
CA ASP A 36 -32.28 -14.68 1.44
C ASP A 36 -31.49 -13.47 0.92
N ASP A 37 -31.96 -12.23 1.16
CA ASP A 37 -31.29 -11.01 0.66
C ASP A 37 -29.91 -10.80 1.32
N SER A 38 -29.69 -11.37 2.50
CA SER A 38 -28.39 -11.35 3.19
C SER A 38 -27.50 -12.51 2.81
N LEU A 39 -28.03 -13.54 2.14
CA LEU A 39 -27.29 -14.71 1.70
C LEU A 39 -26.85 -14.59 0.24
N PHE A 40 -27.77 -14.20 -0.64
CA PHE A 40 -27.65 -14.39 -2.08
C PHE A 40 -28.04 -13.15 -2.88
N TYR A 41 -27.45 -13.02 -4.06
CA TYR A 41 -27.83 -12.08 -5.11
C TYR A 41 -28.02 -12.75 -6.48
N LYS A 42 -27.53 -13.99 -6.68
CA LYS A 42 -27.80 -14.80 -7.89
C LYS A 42 -28.50 -16.11 -7.55
N SER A 43 -27.82 -17.01 -6.84
CA SER A 43 -28.22 -18.42 -6.71
C SER A 43 -28.75 -18.73 -5.31
N ARG A 44 -29.97 -19.25 -5.21
CA ARG A 44 -30.59 -19.57 -3.92
C ARG A 44 -30.38 -21.03 -3.55
N ILE A 45 -30.08 -21.27 -2.27
CA ILE A 45 -30.07 -22.59 -1.66
C ILE A 45 -31.32 -22.70 -0.78
N GLN A 46 -32.10 -23.78 -0.94
CA GLN A 46 -33.30 -24.01 -0.12
C GLN A 46 -32.94 -24.67 1.21
N GLY A 47 -33.81 -24.51 2.21
CA GLY A 47 -33.70 -25.20 3.50
C GLY A 47 -32.81 -24.51 4.54
N ILE A 48 -32.24 -23.35 4.22
CA ILE A 48 -31.44 -22.57 5.16
C ILE A 48 -32.34 -21.96 6.24
N GLN A 49 -31.93 -22.12 7.50
CA GLN A 49 -32.58 -21.55 8.67
C GLN A 49 -31.60 -20.63 9.39
N TRP A 50 -32.07 -19.44 9.74
CA TRP A 50 -31.29 -18.52 10.58
C TRP A 50 -31.53 -18.83 12.05
N LYS A 51 -30.47 -19.20 12.77
CA LYS A 51 -30.52 -19.59 14.19
C LYS A 51 -29.48 -18.82 14.99
N ARG A 52 -29.79 -18.45 16.23
CA ARG A 52 -28.82 -17.90 17.17
C ARG A 52 -27.97 -19.01 17.78
N PRO A 53 -26.75 -18.73 18.27
CA PRO A 53 -25.91 -19.69 18.96
C PRO A 53 -26.62 -20.50 20.06
N LYS A 54 -27.48 -19.86 20.86
CA LYS A 54 -28.30 -20.52 21.89
C LYS A 54 -29.34 -21.51 21.36
N GLU A 55 -29.64 -21.49 20.06
CA GLU A 55 -30.52 -22.45 19.38
C GLU A 55 -29.72 -23.59 18.71
N ILE A 56 -28.39 -23.47 18.67
CA ILE A 56 -27.47 -24.41 18.01
C ILE A 56 -26.75 -25.27 19.07
N CYS A 57 -26.32 -24.66 20.19
CA CYS A 57 -25.64 -25.35 21.30
C CYS A 57 -26.05 -24.78 22.68
N ASP A 58 -25.81 -25.55 23.74
CA ASP A 58 -26.22 -25.21 25.11
C ASP A 58 -25.37 -24.11 25.77
N ASP A 59 -24.06 -24.08 25.49
CA ASP A 59 -23.10 -23.16 26.13
C ASP A 59 -22.32 -22.33 25.09
N PRO A 60 -22.98 -21.43 24.33
CA PRO A 60 -22.30 -20.64 23.32
C PRO A 60 -21.30 -19.66 23.94
N GLN A 61 -20.12 -19.60 23.36
CA GLN A 61 -19.02 -18.71 23.74
C GLN A 61 -18.52 -17.96 22.50
N LEU A 62 -18.04 -16.74 22.73
CA LEU A 62 -17.38 -15.97 21.68
C LEU A 62 -16.02 -16.62 21.41
N PHE A 63 -15.28 -16.95 22.47
CA PHE A 63 -13.97 -17.58 22.41
C PHE A 63 -13.88 -18.81 23.31
N VAL A 64 -13.22 -19.87 22.86
CA VAL A 64 -12.87 -21.04 23.67
C VAL A 64 -11.35 -21.10 23.78
N ASP A 65 -10.82 -20.90 24.99
CA ASP A 65 -9.37 -20.85 25.26
C ASP A 65 -8.59 -19.75 24.49
N GLY A 66 -9.30 -18.71 24.05
CA GLY A 66 -8.74 -17.58 23.31
C GLY A 66 -9.13 -17.60 21.84
N ILE A 67 -8.33 -16.95 20.99
CA ILE A 67 -8.48 -17.04 19.53
C ILE A 67 -7.30 -17.84 18.99
N SER A 68 -7.59 -18.82 18.15
CA SER A 68 -6.63 -19.62 17.43
C SER A 68 -6.91 -19.59 15.94
N SER A 69 -5.86 -19.74 15.14
CA SER A 69 -6.03 -19.98 13.71
C SER A 69 -6.74 -21.32 13.44
N HIS A 70 -6.76 -22.23 14.42
CA HIS A 70 -7.43 -23.52 14.38
C HIS A 70 -8.96 -23.41 14.50
N ASP A 71 -9.50 -22.26 14.88
CA ASP A 71 -10.95 -22.05 15.01
C ASP A 71 -11.61 -21.67 13.68
N LEU A 72 -10.84 -21.65 12.59
CA LEU A 72 -11.26 -21.14 11.29
C LEU A 72 -11.30 -22.26 10.26
N HIS A 73 -12.51 -22.71 9.95
CA HIS A 73 -12.78 -23.60 8.83
C HIS A 73 -13.64 -22.88 7.80
N GLN A 74 -13.24 -22.96 6.54
CA GLN A 74 -14.05 -22.46 5.43
C GLN A 74 -15.34 -23.28 5.31
N GLY A 75 -16.48 -22.60 5.16
CA GLY A 75 -17.75 -23.24 4.83
C GLY A 75 -17.96 -23.37 3.31
N GLN A 76 -19.23 -23.28 2.89
CA GLN A 76 -19.64 -23.54 1.50
C GLN A 76 -19.37 -22.39 0.51
N VAL A 77 -18.94 -21.22 0.97
CA VAL A 77 -18.62 -20.06 0.11
C VAL A 77 -17.13 -20.07 -0.24
N GLY A 78 -16.80 -19.69 -1.47
CA GLY A 78 -15.44 -19.54 -1.98
C GLY A 78 -14.70 -18.31 -1.41
N ASN A 79 -14.72 -18.13 -0.08
CA ASN A 79 -14.08 -17.02 0.62
C ASN A 79 -12.79 -17.43 1.35
N CYS A 80 -12.07 -18.45 0.86
CA CYS A 80 -10.77 -18.87 1.38
C CYS A 80 -9.80 -17.70 1.65
N TRP A 81 -9.84 -16.67 0.80
CA TRP A 81 -9.08 -15.42 0.93
C TRP A 81 -9.35 -14.67 2.25
N PHE A 82 -10.61 -14.65 2.70
CA PHE A 82 -11.01 -14.02 3.96
C PHE A 82 -10.63 -14.90 5.14
N VAL A 83 -10.91 -16.21 5.07
CA VAL A 83 -10.58 -17.16 6.14
C VAL A 83 -9.08 -17.23 6.37
N ALA A 84 -8.26 -17.28 5.31
CA ALA A 84 -6.80 -17.21 5.41
C ALA A 84 -6.32 -15.90 6.09
N ALA A 85 -6.93 -14.77 5.74
CA ALA A 85 -6.61 -13.50 6.39
C ALA A 85 -7.01 -13.51 7.89
N CYS A 86 -8.16 -14.11 8.25
CA CYS A 86 -8.57 -14.31 9.64
C CYS A 86 -7.60 -15.23 10.39
N SER A 87 -7.07 -16.28 9.74
CA SER A 87 -6.08 -17.17 10.34
C SER A 87 -4.78 -16.44 10.65
N SER A 88 -4.35 -15.54 9.76
CA SER A 88 -3.24 -14.64 10.06
C SER A 88 -3.58 -13.67 11.21
N LEU A 89 -4.79 -13.13 11.25
CA LEU A 89 -5.25 -12.19 12.28
C LEU A 89 -5.24 -12.83 13.67
N ALA A 90 -5.68 -14.09 13.78
CA ALA A 90 -5.69 -14.88 15.02
C ALA A 90 -4.31 -14.94 15.70
N SER A 91 -3.23 -14.99 14.89
CA SER A 91 -1.86 -15.01 15.40
C SER A 91 -1.37 -13.67 16.02
N ARG A 92 -2.18 -12.60 15.96
CA ARG A 92 -1.79 -11.24 16.36
C ARG A 92 -2.78 -10.60 17.32
N GLU A 93 -2.49 -10.72 18.61
CA GLU A 93 -3.35 -10.22 19.70
C GLU A 93 -3.77 -8.75 19.55
N SER A 94 -2.82 -7.87 19.31
CA SER A 94 -3.09 -6.43 19.17
C SER A 94 -3.94 -6.06 17.95
N LEU A 95 -3.97 -6.92 16.93
CA LEU A 95 -4.75 -6.70 15.72
C LEU A 95 -6.15 -7.28 15.86
N TRP A 96 -6.30 -8.51 16.34
CA TRP A 96 -7.63 -9.09 16.49
C TRP A 96 -8.45 -8.33 17.54
N GLN A 97 -7.83 -7.84 18.62
CA GLN A 97 -8.54 -7.00 19.62
C GLN A 97 -9.02 -5.66 19.05
N LYS A 98 -8.41 -5.22 17.94
CA LYS A 98 -8.88 -4.05 17.21
C LYS A 98 -10.08 -4.38 16.34
N VAL A 99 -10.10 -5.56 15.72
CA VAL A 99 -11.21 -6.05 14.89
C VAL A 99 -12.40 -6.47 15.74
N ILE A 100 -12.16 -7.06 16.91
CA ILE A 100 -13.17 -7.48 17.89
C ILE A 100 -12.99 -6.61 19.15
N PRO A 101 -13.42 -5.33 19.12
CA PRO A 101 -13.29 -4.43 20.26
C PRO A 101 -14.16 -4.92 21.43
N ASP A 102 -13.86 -4.46 22.65
CA ASP A 102 -14.73 -4.69 23.83
C ASP A 102 -15.15 -6.15 24.03
N TRP A 103 -14.34 -7.10 23.57
CA TRP A 103 -14.73 -8.49 23.36
C TRP A 103 -15.25 -9.17 24.63
N LYS A 104 -14.71 -8.80 25.80
CA LYS A 104 -15.17 -9.27 27.12
C LYS A 104 -16.62 -8.88 27.42
N GLU A 105 -17.07 -7.74 26.91
CA GLU A 105 -18.45 -7.26 27.08
C GLU A 105 -19.42 -7.84 26.04
N GLN A 106 -18.88 -8.42 24.97
CA GLN A 106 -19.63 -9.11 23.92
C GLN A 106 -19.84 -10.60 24.25
N GLU A 107 -18.98 -11.19 25.08
CA GLU A 107 -19.05 -12.58 25.53
C GLU A 107 -20.39 -12.92 26.21
N TRP A 108 -20.85 -14.15 26.00
CA TRP A 108 -21.96 -14.72 26.76
C TRP A 108 -21.53 -14.87 28.22
N ASN A 109 -22.18 -14.13 29.11
CA ASN A 109 -21.86 -14.15 30.54
C ASN A 109 -22.96 -14.91 31.34
N PRO A 110 -22.68 -16.13 31.84
CA PRO A 110 -23.62 -16.88 32.66
C PRO A 110 -23.98 -16.19 33.98
N GLU A 111 -23.09 -15.35 34.53
CA GLU A 111 -23.33 -14.58 35.76
C GLU A 111 -24.23 -13.36 35.52
N LYS A 112 -24.36 -12.91 34.27
CA LYS A 112 -25.18 -11.76 33.85
C LYS A 112 -25.98 -12.07 32.59
N PRO A 113 -26.91 -13.03 32.62
CA PRO A 113 -27.62 -13.49 31.43
C PRO A 113 -28.46 -12.39 30.77
N GLU A 114 -28.90 -11.38 31.52
CA GLU A 114 -29.62 -10.20 31.04
C GLU A 114 -28.76 -9.22 30.24
N SER A 115 -27.43 -9.34 30.33
CA SER A 115 -26.52 -8.54 29.52
C SER A 115 -26.53 -8.96 28.04
N TYR A 116 -26.84 -10.23 27.78
CA TYR A 116 -27.01 -10.77 26.44
C TYR A 116 -28.32 -10.29 25.81
N VAL A 117 -28.19 -9.60 24.69
CA VAL A 117 -29.32 -9.15 23.87
C VAL A 117 -29.10 -9.46 22.39
N GLY A 118 -28.30 -10.48 22.07
CA GLY A 118 -28.09 -10.97 20.70
C GLY A 118 -27.48 -9.94 19.74
N ILE A 119 -26.56 -9.09 20.24
CA ILE A 119 -25.91 -7.99 19.49
C ILE A 119 -24.39 -8.05 19.66
N PHE A 120 -23.68 -7.91 18.55
CA PHE A 120 -22.22 -7.92 18.48
C PHE A 120 -21.74 -6.79 17.56
N HIS A 121 -20.45 -6.43 17.64
CA HIS A 121 -19.85 -5.47 16.73
C HIS A 121 -18.37 -5.75 16.45
N PHE A 122 -17.95 -5.37 15.24
CA PHE A 122 -16.62 -5.61 14.70
C PHE A 122 -16.11 -4.36 13.97
N GLN A 123 -14.81 -4.12 13.99
CA GLN A 123 -14.21 -2.97 13.32
C GLN A 123 -13.38 -3.39 12.11
N PHE A 124 -13.64 -2.76 10.96
CA PHE A 124 -12.87 -2.95 9.75
C PHE A 124 -12.37 -1.62 9.21
N TRP A 125 -11.11 -1.60 8.77
CA TRP A 125 -10.56 -0.46 8.05
C TRP A 125 -11.08 -0.45 6.62
N ARG A 126 -11.66 0.66 6.19
CA ARG A 126 -12.16 0.86 4.84
C ARG A 126 -11.83 2.25 4.37
N PHE A 127 -11.04 2.36 3.31
CA PHE A 127 -10.83 3.61 2.57
C PHE A 127 -10.41 4.78 3.49
N GLY A 128 -9.40 4.54 4.33
CA GLY A 128 -8.79 5.57 5.20
C GLY A 128 -9.36 5.65 6.61
N GLN A 129 -10.39 4.89 6.94
CA GLN A 129 -11.10 5.01 8.22
C GLN A 129 -11.53 3.66 8.80
N TRP A 130 -11.59 3.56 10.12
CA TRP A 130 -12.17 2.41 10.81
C TRP A 130 -13.69 2.54 10.87
N LEU A 131 -14.40 1.48 10.47
CA LEU A 131 -15.85 1.38 10.52
C LEU A 131 -16.27 0.35 11.57
N ASP A 132 -17.17 0.74 12.47
CA ASP A 132 -17.80 -0.12 13.47
C ASP A 132 -19.07 -0.74 12.89
N VAL A 133 -19.06 -2.05 12.68
CA VAL A 133 -20.14 -2.82 12.06
C VAL A 133 -20.87 -3.62 13.14
N VAL A 134 -22.08 -3.19 13.45
CA VAL A 134 -22.98 -3.88 14.39
C VAL A 134 -23.73 -4.99 13.67
N ILE A 135 -23.89 -6.16 14.28
CA ILE A 135 -24.71 -7.27 13.78
C ILE A 135 -25.55 -7.88 14.91
N ASP A 136 -26.63 -8.58 14.55
CA ASP A 136 -27.20 -9.59 15.45
C ASP A 136 -26.46 -10.94 15.32
N ASP A 137 -26.74 -11.90 16.19
CA ASP A 137 -26.10 -13.22 16.20
C ASP A 137 -26.89 -14.34 15.48
N ARG A 138 -27.89 -14.02 14.66
CA ARG A 138 -28.55 -15.04 13.83
C ARG A 138 -27.58 -15.53 12.75
N LEU A 139 -27.26 -16.81 12.72
CA LEU A 139 -26.32 -17.40 11.76
C LEU A 139 -27.06 -18.35 10.79
N PRO A 140 -26.66 -18.41 9.51
CA PRO A 140 -27.22 -19.34 8.54
C PRO A 140 -26.85 -20.78 8.86
N THR A 141 -27.86 -21.65 8.92
CA THR A 141 -27.69 -23.08 9.22
C THR A 141 -28.43 -23.96 8.21
N LEU A 142 -27.91 -25.15 7.97
CA LEU A 142 -28.57 -26.21 7.24
C LEU A 142 -28.46 -27.49 8.08
N HIS A 143 -29.58 -28.15 8.35
CA HIS A 143 -29.64 -29.31 9.26
C HIS A 143 -28.99 -29.05 10.64
N ASN A 144 -29.20 -27.85 11.20
CA ASN A 144 -28.62 -27.41 12.49
C ASN A 144 -27.08 -27.28 12.51
N GLN A 145 -26.43 -27.23 11.35
CA GLN A 145 -25.00 -26.96 11.22
C GLN A 145 -24.78 -25.63 10.52
N LEU A 146 -23.76 -24.89 10.95
CA LEU A 146 -23.32 -23.68 10.26
C LEU A 146 -22.85 -24.04 8.85
N ILE A 147 -23.28 -23.26 7.85
CA ILE A 147 -22.91 -23.51 6.44
C ILE A 147 -21.74 -22.66 5.96
N TYR A 148 -21.35 -21.64 6.74
CA TYR A 148 -20.23 -20.76 6.44
C TYR A 148 -19.10 -20.97 7.47
N CYS A 149 -18.28 -19.96 7.74
CA CYS A 149 -17.13 -20.12 8.62
C CYS A 149 -17.53 -20.58 10.03
N HIS A 150 -16.80 -21.56 10.57
CA HIS A 150 -17.08 -22.16 11.88
C HIS A 150 -15.80 -22.72 12.53
N SER A 151 -15.86 -22.90 13.85
CA SER A 151 -14.81 -23.50 14.66
C SER A 151 -14.96 -25.02 14.77
N ASN A 152 -13.84 -25.69 15.09
CA ASN A 152 -13.84 -27.08 15.54
C ASN A 152 -14.61 -27.23 16.86
N SER A 153 -14.54 -26.21 17.72
CA SER A 153 -15.31 -26.12 18.94
C SER A 153 -16.76 -25.74 18.59
N ARG A 154 -17.69 -26.69 18.78
CA ARG A 154 -19.12 -26.51 18.44
C ARG A 154 -19.80 -25.34 19.15
N ASN A 155 -19.20 -24.87 20.24
CA ASN A 155 -19.72 -23.79 21.05
C ASN A 155 -18.96 -22.47 20.87
N GLU A 156 -18.02 -22.37 19.93
CA GLU A 156 -17.26 -21.15 19.65
C GLU A 156 -17.77 -20.43 18.38
N PHE A 157 -18.04 -19.12 18.47
CA PHE A 157 -18.77 -18.40 17.42
C PHE A 157 -18.08 -17.15 16.86
N TRP A 158 -16.90 -16.74 17.33
CA TRP A 158 -16.27 -15.51 16.84
C TRP A 158 -16.03 -15.51 15.33
N CYS A 159 -15.60 -16.65 14.76
CA CYS A 159 -15.29 -16.79 13.33
C CYS A 159 -16.54 -16.61 12.46
N ALA A 160 -17.66 -17.22 12.86
CA ALA A 160 -18.94 -17.09 12.18
C ALA A 160 -19.49 -15.65 12.25
N LEU A 161 -19.33 -14.99 13.41
CA LEU A 161 -19.81 -13.63 13.63
C LEU A 161 -18.97 -12.58 12.91
N VAL A 162 -17.63 -12.70 12.88
CA VAL A 162 -16.77 -11.77 12.14
C VAL A 162 -17.01 -11.89 10.63
N GLU A 163 -17.20 -13.11 10.12
CA GLU A 163 -17.58 -13.35 8.73
C GLU A 163 -18.93 -12.71 8.41
N LYS A 164 -19.93 -12.84 9.29
CA LYS A 164 -21.23 -12.18 9.12
C LYS A 164 -21.10 -10.66 9.05
N ALA A 165 -20.30 -10.05 9.92
CA ALA A 165 -20.08 -8.61 9.90
C ALA A 165 -19.39 -8.17 8.60
N TYR A 166 -18.46 -8.98 8.09
CA TYR A 166 -17.78 -8.71 6.83
C TYR A 166 -18.69 -8.93 5.60
N ALA A 167 -19.58 -9.92 5.65
CA ALA A 167 -20.63 -10.15 4.65
C ALA A 167 -21.60 -8.97 4.61
N LYS A 168 -22.02 -8.45 5.77
CA LYS A 168 -22.83 -7.23 5.87
C LYS A 168 -22.17 -6.04 5.21
N LEU A 169 -20.88 -5.81 5.49
CA LEU A 169 -20.09 -4.74 4.87
C LEU A 169 -19.99 -4.89 3.34
N SER A 170 -20.04 -6.13 2.86
CA SER A 170 -19.94 -6.50 1.43
C SER A 170 -21.31 -6.63 0.74
N GLY A 171 -22.42 -6.53 1.50
CA GLY A 171 -23.80 -6.60 1.02
C GLY A 171 -24.50 -7.90 1.39
N CYS A 172 -23.89 -9.06 1.15
CA CYS A 172 -24.41 -10.41 1.46
C CYS A 172 -23.27 -11.43 1.54
N TYR A 173 -23.54 -12.67 1.96
CA TYR A 173 -22.54 -13.75 2.02
C TYR A 173 -22.00 -14.13 0.63
N GLU A 174 -22.85 -14.26 -0.39
CA GLU A 174 -22.41 -14.60 -1.76
C GLU A 174 -21.45 -13.53 -2.33
N ALA A 175 -21.48 -12.28 -1.83
CA ALA A 175 -20.54 -11.23 -2.26
C ALA A 175 -19.10 -11.46 -1.77
N LEU A 176 -18.89 -12.40 -0.84
CA LEU A 176 -17.56 -12.83 -0.38
C LEU A 176 -16.92 -13.88 -1.29
N ASP A 177 -17.67 -14.44 -2.24
CA ASP A 177 -17.16 -15.43 -3.19
C ASP A 177 -16.12 -14.79 -4.13
N GLY A 178 -14.92 -15.40 -4.20
CA GLY A 178 -13.84 -14.98 -5.09
C GLY A 178 -13.27 -13.58 -4.81
N GLY A 179 -12.71 -13.34 -3.61
CA GLY A 179 -12.05 -12.08 -3.23
C GLY A 179 -10.51 -12.11 -3.29
N ASN A 180 -9.88 -11.04 -2.80
CA ASN A 180 -8.43 -10.88 -2.78
C ASN A 180 -7.94 -10.82 -1.34
N THR A 181 -7.05 -11.74 -0.94
CA THR A 181 -6.53 -11.81 0.44
C THR A 181 -5.86 -10.50 0.87
N ALA A 182 -5.17 -9.81 -0.05
CA ALA A 182 -4.55 -8.51 0.23
C ALA A 182 -5.56 -7.47 0.75
N ASP A 183 -6.81 -7.58 0.31
CA ASP A 183 -7.88 -6.68 0.72
C ASP A 183 -8.35 -6.93 2.15
N ALA A 184 -8.56 -8.19 2.53
CA ALA A 184 -8.91 -8.56 3.90
C ALA A 184 -7.80 -8.19 4.89
N LEU A 185 -6.54 -8.45 4.52
CA LEU A 185 -5.39 -8.07 5.36
C LEU A 185 -5.35 -6.57 5.64
N VAL A 186 -5.62 -5.72 4.64
CA VAL A 186 -5.73 -4.27 4.84
C VAL A 186 -6.94 -3.91 5.69
N ASP A 187 -8.09 -4.56 5.46
CA ASP A 187 -9.31 -4.30 6.22
C ASP A 187 -9.18 -4.66 7.71
N PHE A 188 -8.33 -5.63 8.07
CA PHE A 188 -8.04 -5.98 9.46
C PHE A 188 -6.98 -5.12 10.13
N THR A 189 -6.19 -4.36 9.36
CA THR A 189 -4.98 -3.71 9.89
C THR A 189 -4.91 -2.20 9.66
N GLY A 190 -5.50 -1.69 8.59
CA GLY A 190 -5.21 -0.38 8.02
C GLY A 190 -3.78 -0.24 7.47
N GLY A 191 -3.06 -1.36 7.34
CA GLY A 191 -1.69 -1.42 6.84
C GLY A 191 -1.59 -1.22 5.33
N ILE A 192 -0.49 -1.67 4.75
CA ILE A 192 -0.28 -1.71 3.30
C ILE A 192 0.08 -3.13 2.89
N SER A 193 -0.62 -3.65 1.88
CA SER A 193 -0.31 -4.94 1.26
C SER A 193 0.65 -4.78 0.08
N GLU A 194 1.76 -5.51 0.13
CA GLU A 194 2.76 -5.65 -0.93
C GLU A 194 2.64 -7.07 -1.51
N PRO A 195 1.89 -7.27 -2.61
CA PRO A 195 1.87 -8.52 -3.34
C PRO A 195 3.17 -8.70 -4.13
N ILE A 196 3.72 -9.91 -4.11
CA ILE A 196 4.95 -10.29 -4.82
C ILE A 196 4.67 -11.57 -5.59
N ASP A 197 4.94 -11.52 -6.90
CA ASP A 197 4.96 -12.68 -7.78
C ASP A 197 6.32 -13.40 -7.63
N LEU A 198 6.29 -14.63 -7.14
CA LEU A 198 7.47 -15.46 -6.93
C LEU A 198 7.97 -16.08 -8.24
N THR A 199 7.12 -16.14 -9.28
CA THR A 199 7.44 -16.73 -10.58
C THR A 199 8.22 -15.76 -11.49
N GLU A 200 8.01 -14.44 -11.34
CA GLU A 200 8.71 -13.42 -12.12
C GLU A 200 10.07 -13.00 -11.51
N GLY A 201 10.30 -13.27 -10.22
CA GLY A 201 11.47 -12.75 -9.48
C GLY A 201 12.74 -13.60 -9.56
N ASP A 202 12.68 -14.78 -10.17
CA ASP A 202 13.75 -15.78 -10.23
C ASP A 202 14.31 -16.17 -8.84
N TYR A 203 13.44 -16.22 -7.83
CA TYR A 203 13.83 -16.53 -6.45
C TYR A 203 14.32 -17.98 -6.25
N ILE A 204 14.09 -18.85 -7.23
CA ILE A 204 14.56 -20.23 -7.22
C ILE A 204 16.07 -20.27 -7.56
N ALA A 205 16.47 -19.63 -8.67
CA ALA A 205 17.86 -19.65 -9.10
C ALA A 205 18.74 -18.60 -8.40
N ASP A 206 18.18 -17.44 -8.04
CA ASP A 206 18.92 -16.33 -7.41
C ASP A 206 18.83 -16.39 -5.88
N GLU A 207 19.85 -17.00 -5.27
CA GLU A 207 19.97 -17.12 -3.81
C GLU A 207 19.99 -15.75 -3.10
N ALA A 208 20.65 -14.74 -3.69
CA ALA A 208 20.74 -13.42 -3.07
C ALA A 208 19.36 -12.74 -2.98
N LYS A 209 18.55 -12.83 -4.05
CA LYS A 209 17.17 -12.34 -4.04
C LYS A 209 16.30 -13.12 -3.08
N ARG A 210 16.44 -14.46 -3.03
CA ARG A 210 15.69 -15.31 -2.10
C ARG A 210 15.98 -14.94 -0.65
N ASN A 211 17.26 -14.81 -0.30
CA ASN A 211 17.68 -14.43 1.05
C ASN A 211 17.19 -13.03 1.43
N LEU A 212 17.26 -12.06 0.50
CA LEU A 212 16.72 -10.72 0.70
C LEU A 212 15.20 -10.73 0.89
N LEU A 213 14.47 -11.57 0.15
CA LEU A 213 13.03 -11.73 0.30
C LEU A 213 12.70 -12.33 1.68
N PHE A 214 13.40 -13.39 2.09
CA PHE A 214 13.22 -14.02 3.41
C PHE A 214 13.39 -13.00 4.53
N GLU A 215 14.48 -12.22 4.52
CA GLU A 215 14.72 -11.17 5.53
C GLU A 215 13.59 -10.14 5.57
N ARG A 216 13.02 -9.79 4.40
CA ARG A 216 11.89 -8.86 4.32
C ARG A 216 10.61 -9.48 4.90
N VAL A 217 10.34 -10.75 4.64
CA VAL A 217 9.20 -11.51 5.16
C VAL A 217 9.32 -11.65 6.68
N LEU A 218 10.48 -12.11 7.16
CA LEU A 218 10.82 -12.20 8.59
C LEU A 218 10.66 -10.86 9.31
N LYS A 219 11.11 -9.76 8.70
CA LYS A 219 10.96 -8.41 9.26
C LYS A 219 9.51 -7.96 9.33
N VAL A 220 8.65 -8.33 8.37
CA VAL A 220 7.21 -8.03 8.43
C VAL A 220 6.56 -8.83 9.56
N HIS A 221 6.83 -10.13 9.60
CA HIS A 221 6.34 -11.06 10.63
C HIS A 221 6.71 -10.58 12.05
N ASN A 222 7.99 -10.31 12.30
CA ASN A 222 8.50 -9.87 13.61
C ASN A 222 7.98 -8.49 14.05
N ARG A 223 7.45 -7.70 13.13
CA ARG A 223 6.84 -6.40 13.41
C ARG A 223 5.31 -6.46 13.48
N GLY A 224 4.74 -7.66 13.62
CA GLY A 224 3.31 -7.88 13.78
C GLY A 224 2.51 -7.70 12.49
N GLY A 225 3.16 -7.67 11.32
CA GLY A 225 2.46 -7.69 10.04
C GLY A 225 1.76 -9.03 9.79
N LEU A 226 0.77 -9.02 8.90
CA LEU A 226 0.06 -10.21 8.47
C LEU A 226 0.58 -10.65 7.10
N ILE A 227 0.71 -11.95 6.88
CA ILE A 227 1.30 -12.49 5.65
C ILE A 227 0.44 -13.66 5.18
N SER A 228 0.16 -13.68 3.88
CA SER A 228 -0.53 -14.78 3.21
C SER A 228 0.20 -15.14 1.92
N CYS A 229 0.01 -16.35 1.43
CA CYS A 229 0.56 -16.83 0.18
C CYS A 229 -0.46 -17.66 -0.58
N SER A 230 -0.23 -17.88 -1.87
CA SER A 230 -1.10 -18.70 -2.70
C SER A 230 -0.34 -19.37 -3.84
N ILE A 231 -1.00 -20.34 -4.46
CA ILE A 231 -0.58 -21.00 -5.69
C ILE A 231 -1.60 -20.66 -6.77
N LYS A 232 -1.20 -20.01 -7.86
CA LYS A 232 -2.10 -19.64 -8.97
C LYS A 232 -2.70 -20.88 -9.61
N ALA A 233 -4.01 -20.87 -9.80
CA ALA A 233 -4.68 -21.80 -10.69
C ALA A 233 -4.61 -21.24 -12.12
N MET A 234 -4.19 -22.06 -13.09
CA MET A 234 -4.08 -21.64 -14.50
C MET A 234 -5.39 -21.81 -15.27
N SER A 235 -6.34 -22.55 -14.71
CA SER A 235 -7.66 -22.81 -15.28
C SER A 235 -8.70 -22.97 -14.18
N ALA A 236 -9.98 -22.87 -14.52
CA ALA A 236 -11.06 -23.16 -13.58
C ALA A 236 -11.03 -24.62 -13.08
N ALA A 237 -10.55 -25.55 -13.91
CA ALA A 237 -10.38 -26.96 -13.52
C ALA A 237 -9.23 -27.17 -12.51
N ASP A 238 -8.27 -26.24 -12.46
CA ASP A 238 -7.19 -26.24 -11.46
C ASP A 238 -7.57 -25.54 -10.16
N MET A 239 -8.74 -24.90 -10.09
CA MET A 239 -9.18 -24.19 -8.88
C MET A 239 -9.42 -25.20 -7.76
N GLU A 240 -8.79 -24.97 -6.62
CA GLU A 240 -8.85 -25.86 -5.44
C GLU A 240 -8.35 -27.29 -5.71
N ALA A 241 -7.55 -27.48 -6.77
CA ALA A 241 -6.96 -28.77 -7.12
C ALA A 241 -5.75 -29.11 -6.23
N ARG A 242 -5.72 -30.35 -5.73
CA ARG A 242 -4.64 -30.88 -4.90
C ARG A 242 -3.45 -31.33 -5.74
N LEU A 243 -2.26 -30.90 -5.37
CA LEU A 243 -0.97 -31.33 -5.91
C LEU A 243 -0.52 -32.65 -5.24
N ALA A 244 0.36 -33.39 -5.93
CA ALA A 244 0.95 -34.62 -5.38
C ALA A 244 1.70 -34.39 -4.07
N CYS A 245 2.23 -33.18 -3.87
CA CYS A 245 2.91 -32.76 -2.65
C CYS A 245 1.98 -32.31 -1.50
N GLY A 246 0.66 -32.47 -1.65
CA GLY A 246 -0.34 -32.13 -0.63
C GLY A 246 -0.93 -30.73 -0.75
N LEU A 247 -0.19 -29.77 -1.32
CA LEU A 247 -0.61 -28.38 -1.50
C LEU A 247 -1.79 -28.22 -2.46
N VAL A 248 -2.51 -27.10 -2.37
CA VAL A 248 -3.75 -26.83 -3.12
C VAL A 248 -3.58 -25.57 -3.98
N LYS A 249 -3.93 -25.67 -5.27
CA LYS A 249 -3.93 -24.54 -6.20
C LYS A 249 -5.19 -23.69 -6.06
N GLY A 250 -5.11 -22.41 -6.46
CA GLY A 250 -6.24 -21.49 -6.43
C GLY A 250 -6.74 -21.18 -5.02
N HIS A 251 -5.92 -21.43 -3.99
CA HIS A 251 -6.28 -21.34 -2.59
C HIS A 251 -5.30 -20.46 -1.82
N ALA A 252 -5.80 -19.74 -0.81
CA ALA A 252 -5.01 -18.85 0.03
C ALA A 252 -4.54 -19.58 1.29
N TYR A 253 -3.27 -19.45 1.63
CA TYR A 253 -2.66 -19.96 2.85
C TYR A 253 -2.30 -18.80 3.77
N ALA A 254 -2.47 -18.98 5.07
CA ALA A 254 -1.97 -18.03 6.07
C ALA A 254 -0.52 -18.36 6.41
N VAL A 255 0.37 -17.37 6.50
CA VAL A 255 1.70 -17.59 7.07
C VAL A 255 1.62 -17.31 8.57
N THR A 256 1.79 -18.35 9.38
CA THR A 256 1.63 -18.27 10.84
C THR A 256 2.96 -18.09 11.58
N ASP A 257 4.09 -18.44 10.96
CA ASP A 257 5.42 -18.20 11.53
C ASP A 257 6.52 -18.12 10.46
N VAL A 258 7.60 -17.41 10.76
CA VAL A 258 8.77 -17.24 9.90
C VAL A 258 10.01 -17.21 10.79
N ARG A 259 10.93 -18.16 10.64
CA ARG A 259 12.05 -18.32 11.58
C ARG A 259 13.33 -18.81 10.93
N LYS A 260 14.45 -18.45 11.54
CA LYS A 260 15.76 -19.07 11.28
C LYS A 260 15.99 -20.20 12.27
N VAL A 261 16.00 -21.43 11.81
CA VAL A 261 16.15 -22.64 12.63
C VAL A 261 17.61 -23.09 12.59
N ARG A 262 18.18 -23.40 13.76
CA ARG A 262 19.56 -23.89 13.85
C ARG A 262 19.60 -25.41 13.75
N LEU A 263 20.50 -25.94 12.93
CA LEU A 263 20.74 -27.38 12.83
C LEU A 263 21.78 -27.86 13.85
N GLY A 264 21.60 -29.09 14.34
CA GLY A 264 22.55 -29.80 15.20
C GLY A 264 22.17 -29.91 16.68
N HIS A 265 22.92 -30.76 17.40
CA HIS A 265 22.69 -31.09 18.81
C HIS A 265 23.84 -30.57 19.71
N GLY A 266 23.51 -30.07 20.90
CA GLY A 266 24.47 -29.71 21.96
C GLY A 266 25.17 -28.34 21.81
N LEU A 267 26.06 -28.01 22.75
CA LEU A 267 26.73 -26.69 22.85
C LEU A 267 27.66 -26.35 21.67
N LEU A 268 28.12 -27.36 20.91
CA LEU A 268 29.01 -27.18 19.76
C LEU A 268 28.31 -26.58 18.53
N SER A 269 26.98 -26.71 18.42
CA SER A 269 26.20 -26.07 17.36
C SER A 269 26.15 -24.54 17.51
N PHE A 270 26.45 -23.99 18.69
CA PHE A 270 26.48 -22.53 18.91
C PHE A 270 27.57 -21.81 18.13
N PHE A 271 28.65 -22.50 17.75
CA PHE A 271 29.82 -21.88 17.12
C PHE A 271 29.93 -22.13 15.60
N LYS A 272 29.16 -23.09 15.03
CA LYS A 272 29.24 -23.49 13.61
C LYS A 272 27.89 -23.87 12.95
N SER A 273 26.74 -23.61 13.56
CA SER A 273 25.45 -24.08 13.00
C SER A 273 25.09 -23.41 11.68
N GLU A 274 24.84 -24.25 10.69
CA GLU A 274 24.00 -23.91 9.54
C GLU A 274 22.60 -23.52 10.03
N LYS A 275 22.05 -22.46 9.43
CA LYS A 275 20.71 -21.96 9.75
C LYS A 275 19.82 -22.20 8.54
N LEU A 276 18.67 -22.81 8.79
CA LEU A 276 17.62 -22.97 7.80
C LEU A 276 16.63 -21.81 7.94
N ASP A 277 16.37 -21.17 6.81
CA ASP A 277 15.30 -20.18 6.69
C ASP A 277 13.99 -20.95 6.46
N MET A 278 13.11 -20.93 7.48
CA MET A 278 11.89 -21.74 7.55
C MET A 278 10.66 -20.85 7.59
N ILE A 279 9.58 -21.35 7.01
CA ILE A 279 8.27 -20.69 6.98
C ILE A 279 7.19 -21.70 7.34
N ARG A 280 6.24 -21.27 8.19
CA ARG A 280 5.08 -22.05 8.60
C ARG A 280 3.83 -21.48 7.96
N MET A 281 3.05 -22.35 7.33
CA MET A 281 1.79 -21.99 6.71
C MET A 281 0.65 -22.78 7.32
N ARG A 282 -0.56 -22.23 7.21
CA ARG A 282 -1.80 -22.89 7.56
C ARG A 282 -2.77 -22.89 6.39
N ASN A 283 -3.33 -24.06 6.10
CA ASN A 283 -4.46 -24.25 5.21
C ASN A 283 -5.77 -23.89 5.94
N PRO A 284 -6.54 -22.90 5.45
CA PRO A 284 -7.87 -22.54 5.97
C PRO A 284 -8.92 -23.65 6.04
N TRP A 285 -8.72 -24.78 5.36
CA TRP A 285 -9.60 -25.94 5.49
C TRP A 285 -9.38 -26.73 6.78
N GLY A 286 -8.29 -26.47 7.51
CA GLY A 286 -7.94 -27.22 8.72
C GLY A 286 -7.53 -28.67 8.45
N GLU A 287 -7.22 -29.00 7.18
CA GLU A 287 -6.74 -30.30 6.73
C GLU A 287 -5.84 -30.12 5.50
N ARG A 288 -5.16 -31.19 5.07
CA ARG A 288 -4.36 -31.27 3.82
C ARG A 288 -3.10 -30.43 3.87
N GLU A 289 -2.08 -31.05 4.44
CA GLU A 289 -0.76 -30.48 4.63
C GLU A 289 0.25 -30.88 3.55
N TRP A 290 1.37 -30.16 3.55
CA TRP A 290 2.58 -30.50 2.83
C TRP A 290 3.12 -31.87 3.26
N ASN A 291 3.43 -32.75 2.31
CA ASN A 291 3.95 -34.10 2.60
C ASN A 291 5.41 -34.31 2.17
N GLY A 292 6.13 -33.23 1.86
CA GLY A 292 7.55 -33.28 1.50
C GLY A 292 8.50 -33.09 2.68
N PRO A 293 9.77 -32.70 2.43
CA PRO A 293 10.74 -32.40 3.48
C PRO A 293 10.21 -31.38 4.50
N TRP A 294 10.45 -31.62 5.78
CA TRP A 294 9.97 -30.82 6.92
C TRP A 294 8.45 -30.81 7.15
N SER A 295 7.69 -31.69 6.48
CA SER A 295 6.33 -32.03 6.89
C SER A 295 6.28 -32.56 8.32
N ASP A 296 5.09 -32.64 8.92
CA ASP A 296 4.93 -33.00 10.33
C ASP A 296 5.53 -34.36 10.70
N THR A 297 5.50 -35.31 9.76
CA THR A 297 6.06 -36.66 9.93
C THR A 297 7.48 -36.82 9.36
N SER A 298 8.11 -35.75 8.88
CA SER A 298 9.42 -35.78 8.20
C SER A 298 10.57 -36.16 9.14
N GLU A 299 11.43 -37.08 8.70
CA GLU A 299 12.62 -37.49 9.47
C GLU A 299 13.66 -36.38 9.61
N GLU A 300 13.62 -35.37 8.74
CA GLU A 300 14.50 -34.21 8.76
C GLU A 300 14.45 -33.46 10.10
N TRP A 301 13.33 -33.52 10.82
CA TRP A 301 13.17 -32.97 12.16
C TRP A 301 14.11 -33.59 13.21
N GLN A 302 14.68 -34.78 12.96
CA GLN A 302 15.72 -35.36 13.82
C GLN A 302 17.02 -34.54 13.82
N LYS A 303 17.22 -33.68 12.80
CA LYS A 303 18.36 -32.74 12.72
C LYS A 303 18.19 -31.52 13.63
N VAL A 304 16.99 -31.29 14.17
CA VAL A 304 16.65 -30.17 15.06
C VAL A 304 16.50 -30.68 16.50
N SER A 305 17.15 -29.98 17.43
CA SER A 305 17.07 -30.36 18.85
C SER A 305 15.64 -30.31 19.38
N LYS A 306 15.32 -31.14 20.38
CA LYS A 306 13.97 -31.19 20.99
C LYS A 306 13.52 -29.81 21.51
N SER A 307 14.41 -29.08 22.17
CA SER A 307 14.11 -27.74 22.69
C SER A 307 13.78 -26.73 21.59
N GLU A 308 14.46 -26.79 20.44
CA GLU A 308 14.13 -25.91 19.31
C GLU A 308 12.78 -26.29 18.68
N ARG A 309 12.47 -27.59 18.56
CA ARG A 309 11.16 -28.06 18.08
C ARG A 309 10.00 -27.62 19.00
N GLU A 310 10.19 -27.70 20.32
CA GLU A 310 9.21 -27.21 21.29
C GLU A 310 9.00 -25.69 21.17
N LYS A 311 10.06 -24.89 20.97
CA LYS A 311 9.95 -23.43 20.73
C LYS A 311 9.28 -23.07 19.41
N MET A 312 9.34 -23.97 18.43
CA MET A 312 8.62 -23.83 17.16
C MET A 312 7.14 -24.19 17.29
N GLY A 313 6.72 -24.73 18.45
CA GLY A 313 5.33 -25.12 18.67
C GLY A 313 4.88 -26.22 17.72
N MET A 314 5.78 -27.15 17.38
CA MET A 314 5.46 -28.25 16.48
C MET A 314 4.45 -29.20 17.11
N THR A 315 3.30 -29.35 16.47
CA THR A 315 2.32 -30.43 16.66
C THR A 315 2.55 -31.49 15.57
N VAL A 316 1.98 -32.68 15.76
CA VAL A 316 1.95 -33.74 14.72
C VAL A 316 0.49 -34.16 14.63
N GLU A 317 -0.31 -33.32 13.99
CA GLU A 317 -1.77 -33.44 13.88
C GLU A 317 -2.16 -32.92 12.49
N ASP A 318 -3.12 -33.55 11.79
CA ASP A 318 -3.65 -33.02 10.52
C ASP A 318 -4.60 -31.86 10.86
N ASP A 319 -3.99 -30.72 11.18
CA ASP A 319 -4.66 -29.51 11.62
C ASP A 319 -4.63 -28.43 10.53
N GLY A 320 -3.93 -28.70 9.42
CA GLY A 320 -3.73 -27.83 8.27
C GLY A 320 -2.48 -26.95 8.37
N GLU A 321 -1.75 -26.95 9.48
CA GLU A 321 -0.50 -26.22 9.67
C GLU A 321 0.71 -27.08 9.31
N PHE A 322 1.69 -26.49 8.61
CA PHE A 322 2.92 -27.21 8.23
C PHE A 322 4.09 -26.27 8.04
N TRP A 323 5.29 -26.79 8.21
CA TRP A 323 6.55 -26.11 7.93
C TRP A 323 7.15 -26.54 6.60
N MET A 324 7.91 -25.64 5.99
CA MET A 324 8.86 -25.97 4.91
C MET A 324 10.03 -25.01 4.90
N THR A 325 11.05 -25.35 4.11
CA THR A 325 12.15 -24.43 3.83
C THR A 325 11.65 -23.26 2.98
N PHE A 326 12.28 -22.10 3.11
CA PHE A 326 11.96 -20.95 2.27
C PHE A 326 12.34 -21.18 0.79
N GLU A 327 13.28 -22.09 0.53
CA GLU A 327 13.60 -22.54 -0.82
C GLU A 327 12.45 -23.32 -1.46
N ASP A 328 11.90 -24.31 -0.76
CA ASP A 328 10.71 -25.04 -1.22
C ASP A 328 9.52 -24.10 -1.36
N PHE A 329 9.36 -23.15 -0.44
CA PHE A 329 8.32 -22.12 -0.56
C PHE A 329 8.42 -21.36 -1.89
N CYS A 330 9.59 -20.82 -2.24
CA CYS A 330 9.81 -20.13 -3.52
C CYS A 330 9.66 -21.05 -4.74
N LYS A 331 9.79 -22.37 -4.57
CA LYS A 331 9.63 -23.35 -5.64
C LYS A 331 8.17 -23.70 -5.92
N TYR A 332 7.34 -23.84 -4.88
CA TYR A 332 5.96 -24.33 -5.01
C TYR A 332 4.90 -23.22 -4.99
N PHE A 333 5.14 -22.12 -4.27
CA PHE A 333 4.21 -20.99 -4.20
C PHE A 333 4.45 -19.99 -5.33
N THR A 334 3.37 -19.37 -5.81
CA THR A 334 3.44 -18.39 -6.89
C THR A 334 3.35 -16.96 -6.38
N ASP A 335 2.70 -16.74 -5.23
CA ASP A 335 2.50 -15.39 -4.69
C ASP A 335 2.68 -15.36 -3.18
N ILE A 336 3.24 -14.25 -2.71
CA ILE A 336 3.25 -13.87 -1.29
C ILE A 336 2.76 -12.44 -1.13
N ILE A 337 1.84 -12.23 -0.20
CA ILE A 337 1.27 -10.94 0.13
C ILE A 337 1.71 -10.57 1.55
N LYS A 338 2.49 -9.51 1.65
CA LYS A 338 2.97 -8.98 2.94
C LYS A 338 2.14 -7.76 3.30
N CYS A 339 1.31 -7.84 4.34
CA CYS A 339 0.62 -6.68 4.89
C CYS A 339 1.43 -6.07 6.04
N ARG A 340 2.03 -4.92 5.79
CA ARG A 340 2.88 -4.21 6.74
C ARG A 340 2.06 -3.23 7.57
N LEU A 341 2.22 -3.30 8.89
CA LEU A 341 1.85 -2.22 9.79
C LEU A 341 2.88 -1.10 9.67
N ILE A 342 2.44 0.07 9.21
CA ILE A 342 3.33 1.22 9.06
C ILE A 342 3.44 1.94 10.40
N ASN A 343 4.67 1.99 10.92
CA ASN A 343 4.97 2.75 12.11
C ASN A 343 5.14 4.23 11.76
N THR A 344 4.21 5.07 12.20
CA THR A 344 4.25 6.53 12.05
C THR A 344 4.45 7.24 13.40
N SER A 345 4.82 6.51 14.45
CA SER A 345 4.99 7.08 15.80
C SER A 345 6.31 7.85 15.91
N TYR A 346 6.26 9.12 16.30
CA TYR A 346 7.45 9.94 16.58
C TYR A 346 8.30 9.41 17.76
N LEU A 347 7.73 8.56 18.62
CA LEU A 347 8.41 7.92 19.75
C LEU A 347 8.59 6.44 19.42
N SER A 348 9.64 6.11 18.69
CA SER A 348 9.99 4.73 18.33
C SER A 348 11.49 4.52 18.24
N ILE A 349 11.94 3.33 18.63
CA ILE A 349 13.32 2.85 18.40
C ILE A 349 13.51 2.24 17.00
N HIS A 350 12.45 2.16 16.20
CA HIS A 350 12.45 1.57 14.86
C HIS A 350 12.19 2.62 13.79
N LYS A 351 12.53 2.31 12.53
CA LYS A 351 12.19 3.13 11.35
C LYS A 351 10.73 3.59 11.43
N THR A 352 10.55 4.91 11.41
CA THR A 352 9.28 5.60 11.32
C THR A 352 9.07 6.05 9.88
N TRP A 353 7.82 6.10 9.46
CA TRP A 353 7.40 6.60 8.17
C TRP A 353 6.56 7.85 8.36
N GLU A 354 6.74 8.81 7.48
CA GLU A 354 5.83 9.93 7.31
C GLU A 354 4.79 9.54 6.27
N GLU A 355 3.51 9.68 6.63
CA GLU A 355 2.38 9.30 5.79
C GLU A 355 1.66 10.54 5.28
N ALA A 356 1.53 10.64 3.96
CA ALA A 356 0.60 11.56 3.31
C ALA A 356 -0.63 10.78 2.83
N VAL A 357 -1.82 11.24 3.24
CA VAL A 357 -3.12 10.64 2.87
C VAL A 357 -3.96 11.67 2.13
N LEU A 358 -4.33 11.37 0.89
CA LEU A 358 -5.14 12.25 0.05
C LEU A 358 -6.34 11.51 -0.54
N HIS A 359 -7.51 12.13 -0.47
CA HIS A 359 -8.72 11.66 -1.14
C HIS A 359 -8.86 12.38 -2.46
N GLY A 360 -8.97 11.63 -3.56
CA GLY A 360 -9.10 12.14 -4.91
C GLY A 360 -10.28 11.51 -5.65
N ALA A 361 -10.54 12.00 -6.86
CA ALA A 361 -11.55 11.43 -7.74
C ALA A 361 -11.19 11.59 -9.22
N TRP A 362 -11.53 10.58 -10.01
CA TRP A 362 -11.67 10.69 -11.46
C TRP A 362 -13.06 11.23 -11.75
N THR A 363 -13.13 12.42 -12.33
CA THR A 363 -14.39 13.12 -12.65
C THR A 363 -14.43 13.50 -14.12
N ARG A 364 -15.62 13.45 -14.71
CA ARG A 364 -15.83 13.82 -16.10
C ARG A 364 -16.19 15.31 -16.20
N ASN A 365 -15.58 16.01 -17.14
CA ASN A 365 -15.96 17.37 -17.52
C ASN A 365 -15.87 17.55 -19.04
N SER A 366 -16.72 18.42 -19.61
CA SER A 366 -16.65 18.78 -21.02
C SER A 366 -15.47 19.70 -21.34
N ASP A 367 -15.04 20.50 -20.36
CA ASP A 367 -13.83 21.31 -20.43
C ASP A 367 -12.60 20.42 -20.15
N PRO A 368 -11.68 20.23 -21.13
CA PRO A 368 -10.50 19.39 -20.96
C PRO A 368 -9.61 19.77 -19.77
N LEU A 369 -9.54 21.05 -19.40
CA LEU A 369 -8.73 21.52 -18.26
C LEU A 369 -9.35 21.12 -16.92
N LYS A 370 -10.66 20.87 -16.90
CA LYS A 370 -11.41 20.45 -15.70
C LYS A 370 -11.72 18.96 -15.68
N ASN A 371 -11.52 18.25 -16.80
CA ASN A 371 -11.67 16.81 -16.84
C ASN A 371 -10.60 16.13 -15.97
N ARG A 372 -10.94 15.05 -15.28
CA ARG A 372 -10.05 14.29 -14.39
C ARG A 372 -10.12 12.78 -14.65
N SER A 373 -10.66 12.35 -15.79
CA SER A 373 -10.76 10.94 -16.20
C SER A 373 -10.04 10.71 -17.52
N GLY A 374 -8.73 10.96 -17.51
CA GLY A 374 -7.89 11.02 -18.71
C GLY A 374 -7.41 9.68 -19.25
N GLY A 375 -7.56 8.59 -18.49
CA GLY A 375 -7.02 7.28 -18.85
C GLY A 375 -5.50 7.18 -18.67
N CYS A 376 -4.93 6.01 -18.95
CA CYS A 376 -3.50 5.75 -18.81
C CYS A 376 -2.66 6.41 -19.93
N ILE A 377 -1.33 6.25 -19.87
CA ILE A 377 -0.37 6.88 -20.80
C ILE A 377 -0.57 6.48 -22.27
N ASN A 378 -1.31 5.40 -22.54
CA ASN A 378 -1.70 5.02 -23.90
C ASN A 378 -2.62 6.06 -24.56
N HIS A 379 -3.30 6.89 -23.76
CA HIS A 379 -4.18 7.97 -24.19
C HIS A 379 -3.49 9.34 -24.01
N LYS A 380 -2.40 9.56 -24.76
CA LYS A 380 -1.51 10.74 -24.58
C LYS A 380 -2.24 12.08 -24.57
N ASP A 381 -3.28 12.24 -25.38
CA ASP A 381 -4.04 13.49 -25.51
C ASP A 381 -4.85 13.83 -24.24
N THR A 382 -5.23 12.82 -23.46
CA THR A 382 -6.09 12.97 -22.28
C THR A 382 -5.37 12.61 -20.97
N PHE A 383 -4.25 11.92 -21.01
CA PHE A 383 -3.51 11.42 -19.84
C PHE A 383 -3.23 12.51 -18.78
N LEU A 384 -2.79 13.70 -19.20
CA LEU A 384 -2.48 14.80 -18.27
C LEU A 384 -3.72 15.48 -17.69
N GLN A 385 -4.92 15.14 -18.17
CA GLN A 385 -6.17 15.62 -17.58
C GLN A 385 -6.42 14.96 -16.22
N ASN A 386 -5.88 13.76 -15.95
CA ASN A 386 -6.05 13.09 -14.65
C ASN A 386 -5.63 13.99 -13.46
N PRO A 387 -6.08 13.67 -12.22
CA PRO A 387 -5.56 14.32 -11.02
C PRO A 387 -4.04 14.20 -10.96
N GLN A 388 -3.39 15.21 -10.38
CA GLN A 388 -1.93 15.26 -10.31
C GLN A 388 -1.51 15.65 -8.90
N TYR A 389 -0.63 14.87 -8.30
CA TYR A 389 -0.20 15.08 -6.92
C TYR A 389 1.31 15.28 -6.87
N VAL A 390 1.74 16.43 -6.36
CA VAL A 390 3.16 16.72 -6.19
C VAL A 390 3.63 16.22 -4.82
N PHE A 391 4.85 15.71 -4.74
CA PHE A 391 5.52 15.36 -3.49
C PHE A 391 7.05 15.48 -3.64
N ASP A 392 7.74 15.63 -2.52
CA ASP A 392 9.18 15.84 -2.44
C ASP A 392 9.88 14.65 -1.77
N VAL A 393 10.99 14.23 -2.36
CA VAL A 393 12.00 13.37 -1.72
C VAL A 393 13.16 14.26 -1.28
N LYS A 394 13.40 14.34 0.02
CA LYS A 394 14.35 15.29 0.63
C LYS A 394 15.70 14.65 1.01
N LYS A 395 15.78 13.32 1.04
CA LYS A 395 17.05 12.59 1.21
C LYS A 395 17.71 12.38 -0.14
N ALA A 396 19.03 12.19 -0.15
CA ALA A 396 19.79 11.90 -1.36
C ALA A 396 19.19 10.74 -2.17
N GLU A 397 18.72 9.72 -1.45
CA GLU A 397 17.91 8.60 -1.93
C GLU A 397 16.96 8.19 -0.79
N ASP A 398 15.71 7.91 -1.13
CA ASP A 398 14.69 7.47 -0.18
C ASP A 398 13.84 6.35 -0.79
N GLU A 399 13.47 5.41 0.05
CA GLU A 399 12.54 4.34 -0.31
C GLU A 399 11.12 4.89 -0.20
N VAL A 400 10.38 4.91 -1.31
CA VAL A 400 9.02 5.46 -1.34
C VAL A 400 8.02 4.33 -1.55
N LEU A 401 7.00 4.28 -0.67
CA LEU A 401 5.88 3.36 -0.80
C LEU A 401 4.64 4.15 -1.22
N ILE A 402 3.96 3.72 -2.26
CA ILE A 402 2.76 4.38 -2.78
C ILE A 402 1.65 3.35 -2.94
N SER A 403 0.47 3.68 -2.43
CA SER A 403 -0.73 2.88 -2.59
C SER A 403 -1.88 3.74 -3.09
N ILE A 404 -2.58 3.27 -4.11
CA ILE A 404 -3.86 3.80 -4.55
C ILE A 404 -4.91 2.74 -4.27
N GLN A 405 -5.97 3.13 -3.57
CA GLN A 405 -7.15 2.32 -3.36
C GLN A 405 -8.34 3.01 -4.02
N GLN A 406 -9.11 2.32 -4.86
CA GLN A 406 -10.38 2.84 -5.35
C GLN A 406 -11.48 2.61 -4.32
N LYS A 407 -12.40 3.56 -4.21
CA LYS A 407 -13.56 3.42 -3.32
C LYS A 407 -14.47 2.35 -3.93
N PRO A 408 -14.87 1.33 -3.16
CA PRO A 408 -15.84 0.36 -3.64
C PRO A 408 -17.10 1.09 -4.12
N LYS A 409 -17.54 0.80 -5.35
CA LYS A 409 -18.85 1.26 -5.80
C LYS A 409 -19.89 0.69 -4.85
N ARG A 410 -20.84 1.52 -4.41
CA ARG A 410 -22.00 1.02 -3.67
C ARG A 410 -22.78 0.13 -4.62
N THR A 411 -22.68 -1.19 -4.42
CA THR A 411 -23.59 -2.14 -5.04
C THR A 411 -24.77 -2.36 -4.12
N SER A 412 -25.95 -2.50 -4.70
CA SER A 412 -27.07 -3.03 -3.95
C SER A 412 -26.85 -4.51 -3.66
N ARG A 413 -27.49 -5.05 -2.60
CA ARG A 413 -27.47 -6.50 -2.33
C ARG A 413 -27.91 -7.34 -3.52
N LYS A 414 -28.62 -6.77 -4.51
CA LYS A 414 -29.11 -7.45 -5.72
C LYS A 414 -28.12 -7.44 -6.88
N GLU A 415 -27.16 -6.52 -6.88
CA GLU A 415 -26.17 -6.38 -7.96
C GLU A 415 -24.88 -7.16 -7.68
N GLY A 416 -24.67 -7.59 -6.44
CA GLY A 416 -23.52 -8.40 -6.03
C GLY A 416 -22.23 -7.61 -5.88
N LYS A 417 -21.10 -8.23 -6.23
CA LYS A 417 -19.77 -7.63 -6.13
C LYS A 417 -19.58 -6.54 -7.19
N GLY A 418 -19.27 -5.32 -6.76
CA GLY A 418 -18.99 -4.22 -7.68
C GLY A 418 -17.72 -4.46 -8.50
N GLU A 419 -17.77 -4.14 -9.79
CA GLU A 419 -16.59 -4.22 -10.65
C GLU A 419 -15.57 -3.15 -10.27
N ASN A 420 -14.35 -3.61 -10.01
CA ASN A 420 -13.19 -2.72 -9.88
C ASN A 420 -12.84 -2.18 -11.27
N LEU A 421 -12.37 -0.94 -11.31
CA LEU A 421 -11.73 -0.38 -12.49
C LEU A 421 -10.29 -0.93 -12.56
N ALA A 422 -9.78 -1.12 -13.77
CA ALA A 422 -8.34 -1.29 -13.96
C ALA A 422 -7.65 0.05 -13.63
N ILE A 423 -6.86 0.08 -12.55
CA ILE A 423 -6.21 1.31 -12.05
C ILE A 423 -4.70 1.15 -12.02
N GLY A 424 -4.00 2.28 -12.15
CA GLY A 424 -2.54 2.38 -12.09
C GLY A 424 -2.09 3.83 -11.98
N PHE A 425 -0.79 4.06 -11.89
CA PHE A 425 -0.24 5.41 -11.82
C PHE A 425 1.19 5.49 -12.34
N ASP A 426 1.54 6.69 -12.80
CA ASP A 426 2.90 7.03 -13.23
C ASP A 426 3.50 8.11 -12.34
N ILE A 427 4.81 8.02 -12.10
CA ILE A 427 5.59 8.99 -11.34
C ILE A 427 6.54 9.70 -12.29
N HIS A 428 6.49 11.03 -12.28
CA HIS A 428 7.31 11.88 -13.13
C HIS A 428 8.21 12.77 -12.29
N LYS A 429 9.50 12.88 -12.65
CA LYS A 429 10.41 13.86 -12.05
C LYS A 429 10.18 15.23 -12.68
N VAL A 430 9.93 16.23 -11.84
CA VAL A 430 9.52 17.57 -12.27
C VAL A 430 10.45 18.65 -11.71
N GLU A 431 10.14 19.89 -12.01
CA GLU A 431 10.86 21.07 -11.55
C GLU A 431 10.70 21.25 -10.05
N LEU A 432 11.80 21.61 -9.37
CA LEU A 432 11.85 21.71 -7.90
C LEU A 432 10.90 22.75 -7.31
N ASN A 433 10.44 23.70 -8.12
CA ASN A 433 9.47 24.72 -7.75
C ASN A 433 8.13 24.57 -8.49
N ARG A 434 7.82 23.41 -9.08
CA ARG A 434 6.52 23.18 -9.72
C ARG A 434 5.41 23.32 -8.69
N ASN A 435 4.46 24.21 -8.99
CA ASN A 435 3.30 24.51 -8.16
C ASN A 435 1.96 24.34 -8.91
N TYR A 436 2.01 24.16 -10.22
CA TYR A 436 0.87 24.07 -11.13
C TYR A 436 0.91 22.77 -11.93
N ARG A 437 -0.24 22.40 -12.49
CA ARG A 437 -0.46 21.16 -13.24
C ARG A 437 0.51 21.02 -14.41
N MET A 438 0.92 19.79 -14.67
CA MET A 438 1.65 19.39 -15.86
C MET A 438 0.70 19.34 -17.05
N HIS A 439 1.16 19.93 -18.14
CA HIS A 439 0.49 19.94 -19.45
C HIS A 439 1.40 19.39 -20.56
N THR A 440 2.69 19.20 -20.24
CA THR A 440 3.67 18.50 -21.06
C THR A 440 4.23 17.33 -20.26
N LEU A 441 4.42 16.18 -20.91
CA LEU A 441 5.01 15.00 -20.29
C LEU A 441 6.44 15.30 -19.84
N GLN A 442 6.73 14.97 -18.58
CA GLN A 442 8.08 15.04 -18.01
C GLN A 442 8.74 13.65 -18.02
N GLN A 443 9.93 13.52 -17.44
CA GLN A 443 10.61 12.24 -17.35
C GLN A 443 9.84 11.30 -16.41
N LYS A 444 9.30 10.22 -16.96
CA LYS A 444 8.76 9.11 -16.15
C LYS A 444 9.92 8.39 -15.45
N VAL A 445 9.85 8.29 -14.13
CA VAL A 445 10.88 7.62 -13.30
C VAL A 445 10.40 6.29 -12.74
N ALA A 446 9.10 6.10 -12.60
CA ALA A 446 8.49 4.84 -12.19
C ALA A 446 7.02 4.77 -12.63
N SER A 447 6.45 3.57 -12.65
CA SER A 447 5.02 3.34 -12.88
C SER A 447 4.59 2.09 -12.13
N SER A 448 3.34 2.06 -11.66
CA SER A 448 2.74 0.83 -11.18
C SER A 448 2.34 -0.09 -12.34
N ILE A 449 2.08 -1.36 -12.04
CA ILE A 449 1.27 -2.20 -12.91
C ILE A 449 -0.17 -1.64 -13.00
N TYR A 450 -0.90 -2.04 -14.05
CA TYR A 450 -2.34 -1.82 -14.14
C TYR A 450 -3.05 -3.12 -13.83
N ILE A 451 -3.97 -3.08 -12.87
CA ILE A 451 -4.68 -4.28 -12.41
C ILE A 451 -6.14 -3.96 -12.11
N ASN A 452 -7.02 -4.90 -12.44
CA ASN A 452 -8.43 -4.86 -12.03
C ASN A 452 -8.56 -5.31 -10.56
N SER A 453 -8.08 -4.46 -9.65
CA SER A 453 -8.08 -4.72 -8.20
C SER A 453 -8.50 -3.48 -7.42
N ARG A 454 -8.96 -3.69 -6.18
CA ARG A 454 -9.36 -2.60 -5.29
C ARG A 454 -8.20 -1.66 -4.97
N SER A 455 -6.98 -2.18 -4.94
CA SER A 455 -5.77 -1.38 -4.72
C SER A 455 -4.61 -1.80 -5.59
N VAL A 456 -3.75 -0.83 -5.89
CA VAL A 456 -2.43 -1.02 -6.51
C VAL A 456 -1.35 -0.46 -5.59
N PHE A 457 -0.19 -1.10 -5.57
CA PHE A 457 0.94 -0.75 -4.72
C PHE A 457 2.21 -0.64 -5.56
N LEU A 458 3.08 0.30 -5.22
CA LEU A 458 4.43 0.42 -5.74
C LEU A 458 5.41 0.72 -4.61
N ARG A 459 6.54 0.02 -4.63
CA ARG A 459 7.73 0.31 -3.83
C ARG A 459 8.87 0.65 -4.77
N THR A 460 9.50 1.79 -4.59
CA THR A 460 10.57 2.26 -5.47
C THR A 460 11.52 3.19 -4.73
N ASP A 461 12.81 3.14 -5.08
CA ASP A 461 13.82 4.07 -4.56
C ASP A 461 13.88 5.30 -5.47
N LEU A 462 13.73 6.49 -4.88
CA LEU A 462 13.78 7.76 -5.58
C LEU A 462 14.92 8.61 -5.04
N LYS A 463 15.62 9.31 -5.94
CA LYS A 463 16.65 10.28 -5.58
C LYS A 463 16.02 11.56 -5.04
N GLU A 464 16.83 12.42 -4.44
CA GLU A 464 16.38 13.76 -4.01
C GLU A 464 15.77 14.54 -5.18
N GLY A 465 14.58 15.10 -4.98
CA GLY A 465 13.87 15.84 -6.00
C GLY A 465 12.38 16.03 -5.74
N ARG A 466 11.71 16.67 -6.71
CA ARG A 466 10.26 16.85 -6.72
C ARG A 466 9.63 15.98 -7.80
N TYR A 467 8.51 15.38 -7.46
CA TYR A 467 7.84 14.39 -8.29
C TYR A 467 6.34 14.68 -8.39
N VAL A 468 5.73 14.25 -9.50
CA VAL A 468 4.28 14.24 -9.68
C VAL A 468 3.80 12.82 -9.91
N ILE A 469 2.82 12.39 -9.11
CA ILE A 469 2.06 11.15 -9.26
C ILE A 469 0.78 11.46 -10.03
N ILE A 470 0.51 10.67 -11.07
CA ILE A 470 -0.69 10.78 -11.89
C ILE A 470 -1.49 9.48 -11.74
N PRO A 471 -2.46 9.43 -10.81
CA PRO A 471 -3.36 8.29 -10.65
C PRO A 471 -4.37 8.23 -11.80
N THR A 472 -4.52 7.06 -12.42
CA THR A 472 -5.38 6.89 -13.61
C THR A 472 -6.20 5.61 -13.54
N THR A 473 -7.33 5.62 -14.24
CA THR A 473 -7.95 4.41 -14.77
C THR A 473 -7.24 4.00 -16.06
N PHE A 474 -7.35 2.74 -16.47
CA PHE A 474 -6.75 2.26 -17.72
C PHE A 474 -7.33 3.02 -18.92
N ASP A 475 -8.65 2.95 -19.10
CA ASP A 475 -9.37 3.67 -20.14
C ASP A 475 -9.86 5.06 -19.65
N PRO A 476 -9.96 6.06 -20.55
CA PRO A 476 -10.50 7.38 -20.23
C PRO A 476 -12.01 7.35 -19.98
N GLY A 477 -12.52 8.40 -19.34
CA GLY A 477 -13.95 8.62 -19.13
C GLY A 477 -14.56 7.88 -17.93
N HIS A 478 -13.85 6.91 -17.34
CA HIS A 478 -14.29 6.27 -16.10
C HIS A 478 -14.23 7.23 -14.90
N VAL A 479 -15.23 7.15 -14.03
CA VAL A 479 -15.35 7.98 -12.83
C VAL A 479 -15.29 7.14 -11.57
N GLY A 480 -14.74 7.70 -10.50
CA GLY A 480 -14.62 7.02 -9.22
C GLY A 480 -13.79 7.82 -8.22
N GLU A 481 -14.00 7.56 -6.93
CA GLU A 481 -13.17 8.12 -5.86
C GLU A 481 -11.98 7.19 -5.57
N PHE A 482 -10.85 7.74 -5.16
CA PHE A 482 -9.69 6.97 -4.72
C PHE A 482 -9.01 7.59 -3.50
N LEU A 483 -8.25 6.77 -2.79
CA LEU A 483 -7.40 7.12 -1.67
C LEU A 483 -5.95 6.91 -2.12
N LEU A 484 -5.16 7.98 -2.10
CA LEU A 484 -3.72 7.96 -2.32
C LEU A 484 -3.02 8.01 -0.97
N ARG A 485 -2.12 7.05 -0.72
CA ARG A 485 -1.25 7.02 0.45
C ARG A 485 0.20 6.96 -0.02
N ILE A 486 1.03 7.86 0.50
CA ILE A 486 2.47 7.93 0.20
C ILE A 486 3.23 7.86 1.51
N PHE A 487 4.28 7.04 1.54
CA PHE A 487 5.15 6.86 2.70
C PHE A 487 6.59 7.16 2.32
N THR A 488 7.19 8.08 3.07
CA THR A 488 8.58 8.53 2.93
C THR A 488 9.25 8.55 4.30
N ASP A 489 10.57 8.68 4.35
CA ASP A 489 11.28 8.72 5.64
C ASP A 489 11.11 10.05 6.37
N VAL A 490 10.79 11.11 5.64
CA VAL A 490 10.59 12.49 6.13
C VAL A 490 9.38 13.11 5.43
N PRO A 491 8.79 14.21 5.97
CA PRO A 491 7.57 14.77 5.39
C PRO A 491 7.77 15.18 3.92
N SER A 492 6.90 14.68 3.05
CA SER A 492 7.01 14.82 1.59
C SER A 492 6.29 16.04 1.01
N ASP A 493 5.65 16.86 1.84
CA ASP A 493 4.87 18.04 1.42
C ASP A 493 3.82 17.72 0.32
N CYS A 494 3.27 16.50 0.36
CA CYS A 494 2.40 16.02 -0.70
C CYS A 494 1.07 16.78 -0.76
N ARG A 495 0.66 17.18 -1.97
CA ARG A 495 -0.59 17.90 -2.23
C ARG A 495 -1.05 17.76 -3.68
N GLU A 496 -2.34 18.00 -3.93
CA GLU A 496 -2.86 18.08 -5.29
C GLU A 496 -2.40 19.36 -6.02
N LEU A 497 -2.13 19.24 -7.31
CA LEU A 497 -1.97 20.34 -8.24
C LEU A 497 -3.32 20.63 -8.91
N THR A 498 -4.00 21.67 -8.44
CA THR A 498 -5.36 22.04 -8.88
C THR A 498 -5.40 23.16 -9.91
N LEU A 499 -4.37 24.01 -9.93
CA LEU A 499 -4.25 25.16 -10.83
C LEU A 499 -3.36 24.83 -12.03
N ASP A 500 -3.78 25.25 -13.22
CA ASP A 500 -3.04 25.06 -14.48
C ASP A 500 -1.92 26.11 -14.66
N GLU A 501 -2.12 27.31 -14.13
CA GLU A 501 -1.20 28.44 -14.20
C GLU A 501 -1.37 29.38 -12.99
N PRO A 502 -0.49 30.38 -12.78
CA PRO A 502 -0.64 31.37 -11.72
C PRO A 502 -2.02 32.03 -11.74
N PRO A 503 -2.73 32.14 -10.60
CA PRO A 503 -4.07 32.70 -10.61
C PRO A 503 -4.06 34.20 -10.92
N HIS A 504 -5.07 34.67 -11.66
CA HIS A 504 -5.36 36.10 -11.75
C HIS A 504 -5.87 36.61 -10.39
N THR A 505 -5.13 37.53 -9.78
CA THR A 505 -5.50 38.16 -8.50
C THR A 505 -5.73 39.66 -8.71
N CYS A 506 -6.32 40.34 -7.71
CA CYS A 506 -6.47 41.80 -7.75
C CYS A 506 -5.12 42.55 -7.91
N TRP A 507 -4.01 41.93 -7.50
CA TRP A 507 -2.66 42.46 -7.67
C TRP A 507 -2.09 42.24 -9.09
N SER A 508 -2.67 41.36 -9.89
CA SER A 508 -2.19 41.09 -11.26
C SER A 508 -2.30 42.33 -12.16
N GLY A 509 -3.28 43.21 -11.92
CA GLY A 509 -3.41 44.48 -12.64
C GLY A 509 -2.34 45.52 -12.26
N MET A 510 -1.89 45.53 -11.01
CA MET A 510 -0.88 46.49 -10.53
C MET A 510 0.56 46.01 -10.72
N CYS A 511 0.81 44.71 -10.54
CA CYS A 511 2.14 44.11 -10.55
C CYS A 511 2.46 43.34 -11.85
N GLY A 512 1.55 43.37 -12.83
CA GLY A 512 1.60 42.59 -14.07
C GLY A 512 1.27 41.10 -13.88
N TYR A 513 0.90 40.46 -14.99
CA TYR A 513 0.66 39.01 -15.09
C TYR A 513 1.78 38.34 -15.90
N PRO A 514 2.14 37.07 -15.63
CA PRO A 514 3.11 36.36 -16.44
C PRO A 514 2.72 36.33 -17.92
N GLN A 515 3.71 36.54 -18.79
CA GLN A 515 3.54 36.53 -20.25
C GLN A 515 4.29 35.37 -20.90
N VAL A 516 5.31 34.83 -20.21
CA VAL A 516 6.14 33.73 -20.70
C VAL A 516 6.33 32.74 -19.55
N VAL A 517 6.28 31.46 -19.84
CA VAL A 517 6.75 30.40 -18.93
C VAL A 517 8.09 29.88 -19.46
N SER A 518 9.07 29.72 -18.58
CA SER A 518 10.39 29.20 -18.93
C SER A 518 10.77 28.03 -18.01
N GLN A 519 11.03 26.86 -18.58
CA GLN A 519 11.67 25.74 -17.90
C GLN A 519 13.15 25.71 -18.24
N ILE A 520 13.97 25.66 -17.20
CA ILE A 520 15.42 25.55 -17.29
C ILE A 520 15.79 24.18 -16.74
N HIS A 521 16.42 23.34 -17.55
CA HIS A 521 16.97 22.05 -17.14
C HIS A 521 18.50 22.15 -17.15
N VAL A 522 19.09 22.16 -15.96
CA VAL A 522 20.54 22.13 -15.81
C VAL A 522 20.96 20.66 -15.70
N LEU A 523 21.66 20.19 -16.72
CA LEU A 523 22.03 18.79 -16.88
C LEU A 523 23.28 18.48 -16.06
N ALA A 524 24.39 19.15 -16.37
CA ALA A 524 25.69 18.90 -15.76
C ALA A 524 26.59 20.13 -15.89
N ALA A 525 27.71 20.10 -15.17
CA ALA A 525 28.86 20.97 -15.42
C ALA A 525 30.14 20.14 -15.54
N ALA A 526 31.17 20.69 -16.16
CA ALA A 526 32.45 20.02 -16.35
C ALA A 526 33.61 21.01 -16.19
N GLY A 527 34.75 20.53 -15.68
CA GLY A 527 35.97 21.34 -15.56
C GLY A 527 35.85 22.50 -14.56
N LEU A 528 35.03 22.33 -13.51
CA LEU A 528 34.92 23.31 -12.44
C LEU A 528 36.26 23.49 -11.73
N LYS A 529 36.49 24.69 -11.20
CA LYS A 529 37.67 24.99 -10.37
C LYS A 529 37.68 24.07 -9.14
N ASN A 530 38.76 23.30 -8.99
CA ASN A 530 39.04 22.50 -7.81
C ASN A 530 39.21 23.41 -6.57
N GLN A 531 38.61 23.03 -5.44
CA GLN A 531 38.66 23.79 -4.20
C GLN A 531 39.30 23.02 -3.04
N ASP A 532 39.42 21.68 -3.16
CA ASP A 532 39.93 20.83 -2.10
C ASP A 532 41.34 20.29 -2.40
N SER A 533 42.11 20.03 -1.36
CA SER A 533 43.44 19.41 -1.45
C SER A 533 43.42 17.99 -2.03
N GLN A 534 42.25 17.34 -2.05
CA GLN A 534 42.03 16.02 -2.63
C GLN A 534 41.52 16.04 -4.09
N GLY A 535 41.40 17.20 -4.73
CA GLY A 535 41.00 17.28 -6.14
C GLY A 535 39.51 17.55 -6.41
N GLY A 536 38.71 17.78 -5.37
CA GLY A 536 37.25 17.91 -5.47
C GLY A 536 36.67 19.31 -5.22
N ALA A 537 35.36 19.39 -5.42
CA ALA A 537 34.50 20.50 -5.04
C ALA A 537 33.14 19.92 -4.62
N ASP A 538 32.35 20.66 -3.85
CA ASP A 538 30.98 20.34 -3.48
C ASP A 538 29.97 21.26 -4.23
N PRO A 539 29.84 21.17 -5.56
CA PRO A 539 29.08 22.14 -6.32
C PRO A 539 27.56 21.97 -6.18
N TYR A 540 26.84 23.09 -6.23
CA TYR A 540 25.39 23.18 -6.38
C TYR A 540 25.00 24.35 -7.29
N VAL A 541 23.77 24.31 -7.80
CA VAL A 541 23.25 25.29 -8.75
C VAL A 541 22.17 26.16 -8.11
N ILE A 542 22.17 27.45 -8.42
CA ILE A 542 21.04 28.36 -8.20
C ILE A 542 20.56 28.90 -9.55
N ILE A 543 19.31 28.61 -9.91
CA ILE A 543 18.62 29.20 -11.05
C ILE A 543 17.82 30.40 -10.54
N LYS A 544 18.09 31.60 -11.05
CA LYS A 544 17.44 32.85 -10.65
C LYS A 544 16.67 33.45 -11.82
N CYS A 545 15.44 33.86 -11.58
CA CYS A 545 14.63 34.61 -12.54
C CYS A 545 13.65 35.52 -11.79
N GLU A 546 13.63 36.81 -12.13
CA GLU A 546 12.69 37.81 -11.56
C GLU A 546 12.58 37.80 -10.01
N GLY A 547 13.71 37.58 -9.32
CA GLY A 547 13.77 37.51 -7.86
C GLY A 547 13.39 36.15 -7.25
N GLN A 548 12.85 35.22 -8.05
CA GLN A 548 12.66 33.84 -7.66
C GLN A 548 13.96 33.05 -7.81
N LYS A 549 14.12 32.01 -6.99
CA LYS A 549 15.30 31.12 -7.03
C LYS A 549 14.91 29.66 -6.86
N VAL A 550 15.59 28.79 -7.60
CA VAL A 550 15.59 27.34 -7.41
C VAL A 550 17.02 26.92 -7.07
N ARG A 551 17.20 26.14 -6.01
CA ARG A 551 18.52 25.63 -5.58
C ARG A 551 18.54 24.11 -5.75
N SER A 552 19.58 23.57 -6.37
CA SER A 552 19.79 22.13 -6.46
C SER A 552 20.36 21.56 -5.15
N PRO A 553 20.27 20.23 -4.95
CA PRO A 553 21.12 19.53 -4.00
C PRO A 553 22.61 19.75 -4.29
N VAL A 554 23.43 19.58 -3.25
CA VAL A 554 24.89 19.63 -3.34
C VAL A 554 25.42 18.30 -3.88
N LYS A 555 26.31 18.35 -4.88
CA LYS A 555 27.03 17.18 -5.39
C LYS A 555 28.39 17.12 -4.73
N LYS A 556 28.71 16.01 -4.08
CA LYS A 556 29.91 15.93 -3.24
C LYS A 556 31.15 15.54 -4.04
N ASN A 557 32.28 16.14 -3.70
CA ASN A 557 33.63 15.78 -4.14
C ASN A 557 33.75 15.55 -5.67
N THR A 558 33.31 16.51 -6.48
CA THR A 558 33.37 16.44 -7.94
C THR A 558 33.55 17.81 -8.59
N VAL A 559 34.38 17.87 -9.64
CA VAL A 559 34.52 19.03 -10.54
C VAL A 559 33.72 18.87 -11.84
N SER A 560 33.02 17.74 -11.99
CA SER A 560 32.17 17.43 -13.15
C SER A 560 30.80 16.89 -12.68
N PRO A 561 29.99 17.70 -11.97
CA PRO A 561 28.73 17.26 -11.39
C PRO A 561 27.63 17.03 -12.44
N GLU A 562 26.87 15.95 -12.26
CA GLU A 562 25.56 15.77 -12.89
C GLU A 562 24.47 16.30 -11.95
N PHE A 563 23.85 17.42 -12.33
CA PHE A 563 22.81 18.05 -11.51
C PHE A 563 21.43 17.45 -11.78
N ASP A 564 21.08 17.28 -13.06
CA ASP A 564 19.76 16.86 -13.53
C ASP A 564 18.61 17.54 -12.75
N VAL A 565 18.65 18.88 -12.73
CA VAL A 565 17.72 19.72 -11.98
C VAL A 565 16.94 20.63 -12.91
N LYS A 566 15.65 20.77 -12.64
CA LYS A 566 14.77 21.66 -13.40
C LYS A 566 14.18 22.75 -12.53
N GLY A 567 14.05 23.96 -13.08
CA GLY A 567 13.29 25.07 -12.50
C GLY A 567 12.28 25.61 -13.51
N LEU A 568 11.09 25.97 -13.04
CA LEU A 568 9.99 26.52 -13.84
C LEU A 568 9.67 27.95 -13.38
N PHE A 569 9.67 28.92 -14.30
CA PHE A 569 9.45 30.32 -13.96
C PHE A 569 8.37 30.94 -14.85
N TYR A 570 7.35 31.52 -14.21
CA TYR A 570 6.32 32.31 -14.88
C TYR A 570 6.73 33.79 -14.85
N ARG A 571 7.16 34.29 -16.00
CA ARG A 571 7.90 35.53 -16.19
C ARG A 571 6.99 36.67 -16.62
N LYS A 572 7.01 37.77 -15.86
CA LYS A 572 6.28 39.00 -16.15
C LYS A 572 7.09 39.97 -17.01
N LYS A 573 8.41 39.84 -17.00
CA LYS A 573 9.38 40.69 -17.69
C LYS A 573 10.29 39.81 -18.54
N PRO A 574 9.82 39.31 -19.71
CA PRO A 574 10.61 38.43 -20.57
C PRO A 574 11.97 38.99 -21.02
N GLY A 575 12.15 40.31 -21.01
CA GLY A 575 13.43 40.96 -21.27
C GLY A 575 14.47 40.84 -20.14
N GLN A 576 14.06 40.45 -18.92
CA GLN A 576 15.00 40.16 -17.84
C GLN A 576 15.60 38.77 -18.01
N PRO A 577 16.93 38.62 -17.94
CA PRO A 577 17.55 37.34 -18.17
C PRO A 577 17.32 36.36 -17.01
N ILE A 578 17.42 35.08 -17.33
CA ILE A 578 17.52 33.98 -16.39
C ILE A 578 19.00 33.75 -16.09
N ILE A 579 19.37 33.66 -14.82
CA ILE A 579 20.77 33.50 -14.40
C ILE A 579 20.92 32.13 -13.75
N VAL A 580 21.81 31.29 -14.28
CA VAL A 580 22.18 30.00 -13.67
C VAL A 580 23.56 30.17 -13.05
N GLN A 581 23.66 30.01 -11.73
CA GLN A 581 24.90 30.16 -10.98
C GLN A 581 25.35 28.82 -10.41
N ILE A 582 26.64 28.55 -10.47
CA ILE A 582 27.28 27.42 -9.79
C ILE A 582 28.04 27.95 -8.59
N TRP A 583 27.86 27.29 -7.46
CA TRP A 583 28.49 27.60 -6.18
C TRP A 583 29.13 26.35 -5.60
N ASN A 584 30.22 26.51 -4.88
CA ASN A 584 30.83 25.47 -4.05
C ASN A 584 30.29 25.60 -2.62
N HIS A 585 29.79 24.51 -2.05
CA HIS A 585 29.41 24.49 -0.65
C HIS A 585 30.65 24.38 0.25
N ASN A 586 30.77 25.26 1.25
CA ASN A 586 31.84 25.23 2.24
C ASN A 586 31.28 25.37 3.66
N LEU A 587 32.04 24.97 4.67
CA LEU A 587 31.63 25.06 6.08
C LEU A 587 31.37 26.48 6.58
N ILE A 588 32.13 27.47 6.09
CA ILE A 588 32.08 28.87 6.58
C ILE A 588 31.28 29.75 5.62
N SER A 589 31.64 29.75 4.34
CA SER A 589 30.94 30.53 3.31
C SER A 589 31.08 29.86 1.96
N ASP A 590 29.96 29.65 1.29
CA ASP A 590 29.91 29.12 -0.06
C ASP A 590 30.67 30.04 -1.04
N GLU A 591 31.41 29.44 -1.97
CA GLU A 591 32.21 30.15 -2.97
C GLU A 591 31.50 30.16 -4.32
N PHE A 592 31.55 31.27 -5.04
CA PHE A 592 30.98 31.37 -6.37
C PHE A 592 31.96 30.79 -7.41
N LEU A 593 31.48 29.82 -8.21
CA LEU A 593 32.30 29.16 -9.24
C LEU A 593 32.06 29.73 -10.65
N GLY A 594 30.91 30.36 -10.87
CA GLY A 594 30.59 31.01 -12.13
C GLY A 594 29.10 31.06 -12.43
N GLN A 595 28.73 31.75 -13.50
CA GLN A 595 27.34 31.81 -13.95
C GLN A 595 27.22 31.83 -15.47
N VAL A 596 26.01 31.54 -15.95
CA VAL A 596 25.59 31.83 -17.33
C VAL A 596 24.29 32.62 -17.32
N VAL A 597 24.14 33.48 -18.32
CA VAL A 597 23.00 34.36 -18.50
C VAL A 597 22.24 33.89 -19.74
N LEU A 598 20.97 33.54 -19.55
CA LEU A 598 20.08 33.05 -20.60
C LEU A 598 19.00 34.10 -20.85
N THR A 599 18.71 34.38 -22.11
CA THR A 599 17.64 35.32 -22.53
C THR A 599 16.25 34.75 -22.23
N GLY A 600 16.07 33.44 -22.45
CA GLY A 600 14.75 32.81 -22.35
C GLY A 600 13.79 33.30 -23.43
N ASP A 601 14.31 33.50 -24.64
CA ASP A 601 13.50 33.86 -25.80
C ASP A 601 12.63 32.64 -26.20
N PRO A 602 11.31 32.78 -26.35
CA PRO A 602 10.45 31.70 -26.83
C PRO A 602 10.82 31.18 -28.23
N SER A 603 11.56 31.95 -29.03
CA SER A 603 12.07 31.53 -30.33
C SER A 603 13.32 30.65 -30.27
N ASP A 604 13.99 30.60 -29.10
CA ASP A 604 15.13 29.71 -28.90
C ASP A 604 14.64 28.25 -28.96
N ARG A 605 15.19 27.49 -29.91
CA ARG A 605 14.88 26.07 -30.08
C ARG A 605 15.27 25.30 -28.80
N GLN A 606 14.58 24.19 -28.53
CA GLN A 606 14.82 23.29 -27.38
C GLN A 606 16.17 22.53 -27.46
N SER A 607 17.25 23.19 -27.86
CA SER A 607 18.59 22.62 -27.89
C SER A 607 19.23 22.63 -26.50
N VAL A 608 20.08 21.63 -26.27
CA VAL A 608 21.04 21.67 -25.16
C VAL A 608 22.15 22.64 -25.56
N HIS A 609 22.45 23.59 -24.66
CA HIS A 609 23.52 24.55 -24.81
C HIS A 609 24.63 24.21 -23.82
N THR A 610 25.86 24.05 -24.33
CA THR A 610 27.06 23.98 -23.50
C THR A 610 27.71 25.35 -23.49
N LEU A 611 27.70 26.01 -22.33
CA LEU A 611 28.12 27.40 -22.17
C LEU A 611 29.32 27.49 -21.23
N HIS A 612 30.25 28.40 -21.52
CA HIS A 612 31.35 28.71 -20.62
C HIS A 612 30.88 29.54 -19.43
N LEU A 613 31.42 29.24 -18.24
CA LEU A 613 31.12 29.98 -17.03
C LEU A 613 31.75 31.37 -17.06
N GLN A 614 31.02 32.36 -16.56
CA GLN A 614 31.45 33.76 -16.50
C GLN A 614 31.40 34.30 -15.08
N ASP A 615 32.21 35.32 -14.79
CA ASP A 615 32.20 36.04 -13.52
C ASP A 615 30.99 36.99 -13.39
N LYS A 616 30.76 37.55 -12.20
CA LYS A 616 29.71 38.56 -11.92
C LYS A 616 30.11 39.91 -12.53
N GLY A 617 29.83 40.13 -13.81
CA GLY A 617 29.99 41.44 -14.45
C GLY A 617 30.06 41.38 -15.98
N ASN A 618 29.64 42.45 -16.64
CA ASN A 618 29.45 42.53 -18.11
C ASN A 618 30.77 42.73 -18.92
N LYS A 619 31.94 42.34 -18.37
CA LYS A 619 33.23 42.50 -19.07
C LYS A 619 33.55 41.24 -19.87
N ARG A 620 33.67 41.40 -21.19
CA ARG A 620 33.88 40.38 -22.24
C ARG A 620 35.17 39.53 -22.13
N SER A 621 35.86 39.46 -20.99
CA SER A 621 37.16 38.78 -20.87
C SER A 621 37.38 37.96 -19.59
N ASN A 622 36.32 37.58 -18.88
CA ASN A 622 36.43 36.79 -17.64
C ASN A 622 35.77 35.42 -17.78
N ASP A 623 36.23 34.61 -18.73
CA ASP A 623 35.85 33.20 -18.81
C ASP A 623 36.46 32.47 -17.59
N LEU A 624 35.59 31.92 -16.75
CA LEU A 624 35.96 31.10 -15.61
C LEU A 624 36.17 29.65 -16.06
N SER A 625 36.89 28.88 -15.24
CA SER A 625 37.10 27.46 -15.52
C SER A 625 35.78 26.70 -15.49
N GLY A 626 35.51 26.00 -16.58
CA GLY A 626 34.43 25.04 -16.68
C GLY A 626 33.29 25.45 -17.60
N THR A 627 32.46 24.48 -17.91
CA THR A 627 31.27 24.63 -18.76
C THR A 627 30.04 24.10 -18.04
N ILE A 628 28.87 24.57 -18.46
CA ILE A 628 27.58 24.11 -17.98
C ILE A 628 26.70 23.71 -19.16
N ALA A 629 26.07 22.54 -19.06
CA ALA A 629 25.11 22.03 -20.02
C ALA A 629 23.69 22.34 -19.54
N VAL A 630 22.96 23.16 -20.29
CA VAL A 630 21.60 23.59 -19.96
C VAL A 630 20.66 23.43 -21.15
N ARG A 631 19.42 23.00 -20.89
CA ARG A 631 18.32 23.06 -21.85
C ARG A 631 17.32 24.11 -21.38
N LEU A 632 16.88 24.95 -22.30
CA LEU A 632 15.91 26.02 -22.05
C LEU A 632 14.69 25.80 -22.94
N LEU A 633 13.52 25.83 -22.32
CA LEU A 633 12.24 25.80 -23.02
C LEU A 633 11.44 27.01 -22.53
N SER A 634 11.07 27.90 -23.44
CA SER A 634 10.19 29.04 -23.12
C SER A 634 8.96 29.03 -24.03
N SER A 635 7.81 29.42 -23.48
CA SER A 635 6.57 29.54 -24.24
C SER A 635 5.78 30.76 -23.81
N ASN A 636 5.09 31.39 -24.77
CA ASN A 636 4.09 32.43 -24.54
C ASN A 636 2.73 31.86 -24.09
N ILE A 637 2.56 30.54 -24.15
CA ILE A 637 1.40 29.84 -23.59
C ILE A 637 1.84 29.26 -22.25
N LEU A 638 1.29 29.78 -21.15
CA LEU A 638 1.75 29.49 -19.79
C LEU A 638 1.60 28.01 -19.38
N THR A 639 0.77 27.26 -20.10
CA THR A 639 0.54 25.83 -19.94
C THR A 639 1.39 24.97 -20.90
N ASN A 640 2.28 25.50 -21.73
CA ASN A 640 2.98 24.70 -22.75
C ASN A 640 4.37 24.16 -22.31
N VAL A 641 4.61 24.02 -20.99
CA VAL A 641 5.94 23.68 -20.44
C VAL A 641 5.89 22.63 -19.33
#